data_AF-A0A535P4V1-F1
#
_entry.id   AF-A0A535P4V1-F1
#
_cell.length_a   1.000
_cell.length_b   1.000
_cell.length_c   1.000
_cell.angle_alpha   90.00
_cell.angle_beta   90.00
_cell.angle_gamma   90.00
#
_symmetry.space_group_name_H-M   'P 1'
#
loop_
_entity.id
_entity.type
_entity.pdbx_description
1 polymer ?
#
loop_
_entity_poly.entity_id
_entity_poly.type
_entity_poly.pdbx_seq_one_letter_code
_entity_poly.pdbx_strand_id
1 'polypeptide(L)'
;EELRGRTAEDLRREAAAAPPPRSVVEALAAPGLHLIAEVKRRSPSAGAIAADDEDLVARARAYEAGGAVAISVLCEPRWFGGSVDNLRRIRAAVSVPVLAKEFVVAAGQLPLLRAAGADAVLLLAALHPAGRLRALVDDAMSLGLEPLVEAHDERELERALGTSARLIGLNNRDLRTLAVDPERAIRLRTLVPDDRLVVAESGVRAVETVAVWRAVGFDAALVGEALVRSLDPESAVRAFVAAGAPPDDPANRAAIAFVKICGITDADGMRAAVRAGADAVGLNLVPGTPRELAIDEAVELARVGRSIPRPTGGAPTIVAVTADASADRLEEIVARLDPDVVQLSGREPPELLARIGRPAWKVLHLPAEEPSDVDAVAAAVVAAGRRYLAAGAARLLLDTGGGIHPGGTGRRSSERLAAAVARQLPVVLAGGLGAATVASALRSVQVVGVDVASGVEAARASGRRPRKDPYRVAMFVKRAREARLDRPNLAVRPAPVHPGLIEADEHGRWGADRAFGGRYVPETLMAALEQLERAYASLRHDPRFWAELRVLLETYAGRPTALYRADRLADATLGAARGLADAERPPIPSRLRLYLKREDLAHTGAHKINNALGQALLTQRLGKTRVIAETGAGQHGVATATACALLGLPCVVYMGAQDIERQQPNVLRMHALGAEVRSVTSGSATLKDAINEAMRDWVTNVATTHYVLGSAMGPHPYPTIVRDLQRRIGDEAAAQLFEVEGRLPDLVLACVGGGSNAIGLLSRFIGEPAVRLAVAEAAGDGIATGRHAAALAGGSPGILHGARSMMLQDRDGQVVEAHSASAGLDYPGVGPQIAALAQAGRLELAAATDDEAFASMAEVARLEGILPALETAHAFAVLPRIIAGVEGSGAPLPDDAIVLVGLSGRGDKDLGPFARWREHQGPAASG
;
A
#
# COMPACT_ATOMS: atom_id res chain seq x y z
N GLU A 1 41.87 29.96 8.94
CA GLU A 1 43.00 30.33 8.06
C GLU A 1 42.51 30.81 6.69
N GLU A 2 41.55 30.12 6.07
CA GLU A 2 41.00 30.51 4.75
C GLU A 2 40.31 31.89 4.67
N LEU A 3 39.91 32.47 5.81
CA LEU A 3 39.35 33.83 5.89
C LEU A 3 40.42 34.92 6.14
N ARG A 4 41.68 34.53 6.42
CA ARG A 4 42.73 35.48 6.82
C ARG A 4 43.15 36.31 5.61
N GLY A 5 42.98 37.64 5.69
CA GLY A 5 43.35 38.57 4.62
C GLY A 5 42.30 38.77 3.52
N ARG A 6 41.11 38.17 3.64
CA ARG A 6 39.99 38.34 2.69
C ARG A 6 38.88 39.15 3.34
N THR A 7 38.38 40.17 2.65
CA THR A 7 37.25 40.97 3.16
C THR A 7 35.91 40.25 2.90
N ALA A 8 34.86 40.64 3.63
CA ALA A 8 33.51 40.13 3.36
C ALA A 8 33.03 40.47 1.94
N GLU A 9 33.53 41.56 1.36
CA GLU A 9 33.21 41.98 0.01
C GLU A 9 33.91 41.09 -1.04
N ASP A 10 35.17 40.73 -0.80
CA ASP A 10 35.90 39.76 -1.65
C ASP A 10 35.15 38.43 -1.72
N LEU A 11 34.73 37.90 -0.56
CA LEU A 11 34.02 36.64 -0.49
C LEU A 11 32.66 36.69 -1.18
N ARG A 12 31.94 37.81 -1.11
CA ARG A 12 30.67 38.00 -1.82
C ARG A 12 30.87 38.10 -3.33
N ARG A 13 31.93 38.78 -3.80
CA ARG A 13 32.28 38.83 -5.22
C ARG A 13 32.60 37.44 -5.76
N GLU A 14 33.39 36.68 -5.03
CA GLU A 14 33.73 35.29 -5.41
C GLU A 14 32.49 34.39 -5.40
N ALA A 15 31.61 34.52 -4.41
CA ALA A 15 30.35 33.78 -4.36
C ALA A 15 29.42 34.12 -5.54
N ALA A 16 29.37 35.39 -5.95
CA ALA A 16 28.60 35.83 -7.12
C ALA A 16 29.21 35.35 -8.45
N ALA A 17 30.52 35.14 -8.49
CA ALA A 17 31.22 34.58 -9.65
C ALA A 17 31.15 33.05 -9.75
N ALA A 18 30.67 32.36 -8.71
CA ALA A 18 30.56 30.90 -8.70
C ALA A 18 29.50 30.40 -9.71
N PRO A 19 29.68 29.22 -10.32
CA PRO A 19 28.68 28.62 -11.22
C PRO A 19 27.31 28.50 -10.54
N PRO A 20 26.17 28.65 -11.26
CA PRO A 20 24.84 28.57 -10.66
C PRO A 20 24.66 27.34 -9.75
N PRO A 21 23.99 27.49 -8.59
CA PRO A 21 23.80 26.39 -7.66
C PRO A 21 22.90 25.32 -8.28
N ARG A 22 23.22 24.05 -7.99
CA ARG A 22 22.40 22.90 -8.38
C ARG A 22 21.30 22.67 -7.34
N SER A 23 20.06 22.49 -7.77
CA SER A 23 18.93 22.35 -6.86
C SER A 23 18.88 20.96 -6.22
N VAL A 24 19.24 20.87 -4.93
CA VAL A 24 19.00 19.65 -4.12
C VAL A 24 17.51 19.44 -3.86
N VAL A 25 16.75 20.52 -3.71
CA VAL A 25 15.31 20.48 -3.41
C VAL A 25 14.51 19.84 -4.55
N GLU A 26 14.88 20.11 -5.79
CA GLU A 26 14.21 19.52 -6.96
C GLU A 26 14.37 18.00 -6.99
N ALA A 27 15.58 17.50 -6.69
CA ALA A 27 15.83 16.06 -6.61
C ALA A 27 15.06 15.40 -5.47
N LEU A 28 15.08 16.00 -4.27
CA LEU A 28 14.43 15.44 -3.08
C LEU A 28 12.89 15.51 -3.12
N ALA A 29 12.32 16.43 -3.90
CA ALA A 29 10.87 16.55 -4.06
C ALA A 29 10.26 15.49 -4.99
N ALA A 30 11.07 14.67 -5.67
CA ALA A 30 10.55 13.49 -6.36
C ALA A 30 10.05 12.42 -5.35
N PRO A 31 9.06 11.58 -5.73
CA PRO A 31 8.57 10.50 -4.88
C PRO A 31 9.68 9.54 -4.43
N GLY A 32 9.58 9.06 -3.20
CA GLY A 32 10.56 8.21 -2.54
C GLY A 32 11.42 8.96 -1.51
N LEU A 33 12.29 8.18 -0.88
CA LEU A 33 13.37 8.65 -0.02
C LEU A 33 14.68 8.53 -0.79
N HIS A 34 15.43 9.62 -0.88
CA HIS A 34 16.66 9.69 -1.66
C HIS A 34 17.92 9.65 -0.80
N LEU A 35 19.05 9.23 -1.37
CA LEU A 35 20.31 9.14 -0.64
C LEU A 35 21.15 10.41 -0.78
N ILE A 36 21.51 11.02 0.35
CA ILE A 36 22.60 12.00 0.43
C ILE A 36 23.83 11.26 0.98
N ALA A 37 24.81 11.01 0.11
CA ALA A 37 25.98 10.22 0.47
C ALA A 37 27.07 11.12 1.08
N GLU A 38 27.50 10.82 2.30
CA GLU A 38 28.48 11.61 3.03
C GLU A 38 29.90 11.09 2.81
N VAL A 39 30.77 11.99 2.39
CA VAL A 39 32.21 11.78 2.28
C VAL A 39 32.87 12.37 3.54
N LYS A 40 33.43 11.49 4.38
CA LYS A 40 34.15 11.87 5.60
C LYS A 40 35.40 11.04 5.80
N ARG A 41 36.44 11.65 6.35
CA ARG A 41 37.67 10.95 6.76
C ARG A 41 37.57 10.40 8.18
N ARG A 42 37.03 11.22 9.08
CA ARG A 42 36.99 10.93 10.52
C ARG A 42 35.61 11.26 11.10
N SER A 43 35.33 10.75 12.28
CA SER A 43 34.23 11.24 13.11
C SER A 43 34.60 11.25 14.60
N PRO A 44 33.99 12.15 15.40
CA PRO A 44 34.21 12.17 16.86
C PRO A 44 33.91 10.84 17.56
N SER A 45 32.97 10.05 17.04
CA SER A 45 32.52 8.80 17.67
C SER A 45 33.28 7.56 17.22
N ALA A 46 33.87 7.56 16.02
CA ALA A 46 34.49 6.38 15.42
C ALA A 46 35.98 6.56 15.05
N GLY A 47 36.57 7.74 15.31
CA GLY A 47 37.96 8.03 14.96
C GLY A 47 38.16 8.10 13.44
N ALA A 48 39.27 7.56 12.93
CA ALA A 48 39.54 7.44 11.50
C ALA A 48 38.66 6.35 10.87
N ILE A 49 37.89 6.70 9.85
CA ILE A 49 36.95 5.80 9.15
C ILE A 49 37.43 5.53 7.71
N ALA A 50 38.05 6.52 7.08
CA ALA A 50 38.76 6.38 5.81
C ALA A 50 40.28 6.37 6.05
N ALA A 51 41.03 5.72 5.16
CA ALA A 51 42.49 5.83 5.15
C ALA A 51 42.92 7.28 4.83
N ASP A 52 44.06 7.73 5.38
CA ASP A 52 44.52 9.11 5.20
C ASP A 52 44.88 9.44 3.73
N ASP A 53 45.20 8.43 2.92
CA ASP A 53 45.51 8.50 1.49
C ASP A 53 44.29 8.26 0.58
N GLU A 54 43.10 8.06 1.14
CA GLU A 54 41.90 7.75 0.37
C GLU A 54 41.51 8.88 -0.60
N ASP A 55 41.24 8.50 -1.86
CA ASP A 55 40.72 9.41 -2.89
C ASP A 55 39.23 9.70 -2.70
N LEU A 56 38.95 10.78 -1.98
CA LEU A 56 37.60 11.27 -1.74
C LEU A 56 36.84 11.67 -3.02
N VAL A 57 37.55 12.04 -4.10
CA VAL A 57 36.93 12.39 -5.38
C VAL A 57 36.47 11.13 -6.10
N ALA A 58 37.29 10.09 -6.13
CA ALA A 58 36.89 8.78 -6.65
C ALA A 58 35.70 8.21 -5.89
N ARG A 59 35.68 8.33 -4.55
CA ARG A 59 34.54 7.90 -3.74
C ARG A 59 33.27 8.70 -4.04
N ALA A 60 33.36 10.02 -4.16
CA ALA A 60 32.20 10.84 -4.52
C ALA A 60 31.62 10.46 -5.89
N ARG A 61 32.47 10.13 -6.88
CA ARG A 61 32.03 9.62 -8.18
C ARG A 61 31.36 8.25 -8.06
N ALA A 62 31.89 7.35 -7.24
CA ALA A 62 31.26 6.05 -6.99
C ALA A 62 29.88 6.21 -6.31
N TYR A 63 29.74 7.17 -5.39
CA TYR A 63 28.45 7.49 -4.79
C TYR A 63 27.44 8.04 -5.81
N GLU A 64 27.87 8.95 -6.68
CA GLU A 64 27.01 9.46 -7.77
C GLU A 64 26.62 8.33 -8.74
N ALA A 65 27.56 7.47 -9.14
CA ALA A 65 27.31 6.31 -10.01
C ALA A 65 26.33 5.31 -9.38
N GLY A 66 26.35 5.16 -8.06
CA GLY A 66 25.40 4.35 -7.31
C GLY A 66 23.99 4.96 -7.24
N GLY A 67 23.82 6.23 -7.59
CA GLY A 67 22.54 6.95 -7.60
C GLY A 67 22.32 7.90 -6.42
N ALA A 68 23.37 8.30 -5.68
CA ALA A 68 23.22 9.35 -4.67
C ALA A 68 22.78 10.67 -5.32
N VAL A 69 21.73 11.30 -4.81
CA VAL A 69 21.16 12.54 -5.39
C VAL A 69 21.89 13.80 -4.96
N ALA A 70 22.73 13.69 -3.93
CA ALA A 70 23.62 14.75 -3.48
C ALA A 70 24.80 14.15 -2.71
N ILE A 71 25.93 14.87 -2.71
CA ILE A 71 27.11 14.50 -1.94
C ILE A 71 27.27 15.46 -0.76
N SER A 72 27.31 14.94 0.45
CA SER A 72 27.64 15.71 1.65
C SER A 72 29.14 15.67 1.90
N VAL A 73 29.78 16.83 2.01
CA VAL A 73 31.23 16.96 2.16
C VAL A 73 31.55 17.65 3.48
N LEU A 74 32.28 16.93 4.34
CA LEU A 74 32.78 17.50 5.60
C LEU A 74 33.85 18.55 5.30
N CYS A 75 33.62 19.76 5.81
CA CYS A 75 34.55 20.89 5.63
C CYS A 75 35.40 21.17 6.88
N GLU A 76 34.95 20.72 8.06
CA GLU A 76 35.59 21.05 9.33
C GLU A 76 36.88 20.20 9.54
N PRO A 77 38.05 20.82 9.69
CA PRO A 77 39.33 20.12 9.66
C PRO A 77 39.68 19.40 10.98
N ARG A 78 39.27 19.90 12.15
CA ARG A 78 39.80 19.42 13.44
C ARG A 78 39.20 18.08 13.86
N TRP A 79 37.89 17.93 13.75
CA TRP A 79 37.14 16.78 14.25
C TRP A 79 36.83 15.77 13.15
N PHE A 80 36.65 16.23 11.91
CA PHE A 80 36.26 15.38 10.78
C PHE A 80 37.37 15.17 9.75
N GLY A 81 38.47 15.93 9.84
CA GLY A 81 39.52 15.92 8.81
C GLY A 81 39.02 16.45 7.46
N GLY A 82 38.03 17.34 7.48
CA GLY A 82 37.45 17.97 6.29
C GLY A 82 38.28 19.13 5.75
N SER A 83 37.91 19.63 4.57
CA SER A 83 38.46 20.88 4.03
C SER A 83 37.54 21.47 2.95
N VAL A 84 37.60 22.80 2.80
CA VAL A 84 36.89 23.50 1.71
C VAL A 84 37.52 23.19 0.35
N ASP A 85 38.80 22.80 0.31
CA ASP A 85 39.44 22.31 -0.91
C ASP A 85 38.82 20.99 -1.41
N ASN A 86 38.54 20.04 -0.51
CA ASN A 86 37.84 18.80 -0.87
C ASN A 86 36.45 19.11 -1.45
N LEU A 87 35.73 20.07 -0.87
CA LEU A 87 34.45 20.55 -1.39
C LEU A 87 34.59 21.05 -2.85
N ARG A 88 35.59 21.90 -3.15
CA ARG A 88 35.85 22.38 -4.52
C ARG A 88 36.15 21.24 -5.48
N ARG A 89 37.04 20.33 -5.10
CA ARG A 89 37.47 19.19 -5.92
C ARG A 89 36.33 18.24 -6.22
N ILE A 90 35.50 17.91 -5.22
CA ILE A 90 34.33 17.05 -5.38
C ILE A 90 33.29 17.75 -6.26
N ARG A 91 32.98 19.03 -6.03
CA ARG A 91 32.01 19.79 -6.82
C ARG A 91 32.37 19.86 -8.31
N ALA A 92 33.66 19.90 -8.64
CA ALA A 92 34.16 19.86 -10.02
C ALA A 92 34.06 18.46 -10.65
N ALA A 93 34.01 17.40 -9.83
CA ALA A 93 34.09 16.02 -10.29
C ALA A 93 32.75 15.29 -10.42
N VAL A 94 31.68 15.81 -9.78
CA VAL A 94 30.32 15.24 -9.81
C VAL A 94 29.33 16.18 -10.51
N SER A 95 28.22 15.64 -11.00
CA SER A 95 27.11 16.39 -11.62
C SER A 95 25.96 16.71 -10.64
N VAL A 96 25.84 15.95 -9.56
CA VAL A 96 24.86 16.17 -8.49
C VAL A 96 25.20 17.36 -7.57
N PRO A 97 24.23 17.94 -6.84
CA PRO A 97 24.47 18.96 -5.83
C PRO A 97 25.43 18.53 -4.73
N VAL A 98 26.19 19.47 -4.18
CA VAL A 98 27.11 19.24 -3.05
C VAL A 98 26.71 20.06 -1.82
N LEU A 99 26.50 19.36 -0.71
CA LEU A 99 26.20 19.92 0.61
C LEU A 99 27.51 20.16 1.37
N ALA A 100 27.76 21.41 1.75
CA ALA A 100 28.84 21.76 2.67
C ALA A 100 28.42 21.43 4.11
N LYS A 101 28.96 20.35 4.66
CA LYS A 101 28.75 19.95 6.05
C LYS A 101 29.80 20.60 6.96
N GLU A 102 29.47 21.79 7.43
CA GLU A 102 30.31 22.66 8.25
C GLU A 102 29.56 23.13 9.50
N PHE A 103 30.30 23.43 10.58
CA PHE A 103 29.78 24.17 11.72
C PHE A 103 29.79 25.67 11.41
N VAL A 104 28.71 26.14 10.78
CA VAL A 104 28.52 27.57 10.51
C VAL A 104 28.23 28.30 11.83
N VAL A 105 29.22 29.03 12.34
CA VAL A 105 29.13 29.85 13.56
C VAL A 105 29.15 31.34 13.27
N ALA A 106 29.47 31.75 12.03
CA ALA A 106 29.49 33.15 11.59
C ALA A 106 29.02 33.29 10.12
N ALA A 107 28.31 34.38 9.82
CA ALA A 107 27.74 34.64 8.49
C ALA A 107 28.79 34.73 7.36
N GLY A 108 30.03 35.14 7.69
CA GLY A 108 31.15 35.18 6.73
C GLY A 108 31.55 33.81 6.17
N GLN A 109 31.15 32.71 6.80
CA GLN A 109 31.37 31.36 6.27
C GLN A 109 30.49 31.07 5.04
N LEU A 110 29.30 31.68 4.91
CA LEU A 110 28.37 31.37 3.83
C LEU A 110 28.92 31.76 2.45
N PRO A 111 29.40 33.01 2.22
CA PRO A 111 30.04 33.35 0.95
C PRO A 111 31.29 32.51 0.64
N LEU A 112 32.07 32.12 1.66
CA LEU A 112 33.24 31.25 1.47
C LEU A 112 32.84 29.87 0.91
N LEU A 113 31.83 29.24 1.51
CA LEU A 113 31.32 27.93 1.08
C LEU A 113 30.69 28.02 -0.31
N ARG A 114 29.96 29.11 -0.60
CA ARG A 114 29.39 29.36 -1.92
C ARG A 114 30.46 29.54 -3.00
N ALA A 115 31.50 30.33 -2.72
CA ALA A 115 32.65 30.51 -3.61
C ALA A 115 33.40 29.19 -3.87
N ALA A 116 33.39 28.28 -2.89
CA ALA A 116 33.94 26.93 -3.05
C ALA A 116 33.03 25.97 -3.84
N GLY A 117 31.87 26.43 -4.31
CA GLY A 117 30.95 25.68 -5.14
C GLY A 117 29.89 24.89 -4.37
N ALA A 118 29.70 25.15 -3.06
CA ALA A 118 28.57 24.57 -2.34
C ALA A 118 27.24 24.94 -3.03
N ASP A 119 26.35 23.96 -3.10
CA ASP A 119 24.97 24.11 -3.56
C ASP A 119 24.01 24.15 -2.36
N ALA A 120 24.38 23.49 -1.25
CA ALA A 120 23.66 23.50 0.01
C ALA A 120 24.61 23.66 1.21
N VAL A 121 24.09 24.05 2.37
CA VAL A 121 24.86 24.25 3.60
C VAL A 121 24.13 23.73 4.82
N LEU A 122 24.86 23.08 5.73
CA LEU A 122 24.34 22.66 7.03
C LEU A 122 24.27 23.86 8.00
N LEU A 123 23.11 24.06 8.63
CA LEU A 123 22.91 25.00 9.74
C LEU A 123 22.34 24.26 10.95
N LEU A 124 23.04 24.30 12.08
CA LEU A 124 22.60 23.63 13.30
C LEU A 124 21.73 24.56 14.14
N ALA A 125 20.48 24.18 14.40
CA ALA A 125 19.60 24.92 15.30
C ALA A 125 20.16 24.98 16.73
N ALA A 126 20.92 23.97 17.14
CA ALA A 126 21.63 23.92 18.41
C ALA A 126 22.60 25.10 18.64
N LEU A 127 23.24 25.60 17.56
CA LEU A 127 24.29 26.63 17.65
C LEU A 127 23.75 28.07 17.65
N HIS A 128 22.49 28.27 17.26
CA HIS A 128 21.95 29.60 16.99
C HIS A 128 20.64 29.87 17.73
N PRO A 129 20.50 31.04 18.38
CA PRO A 129 19.19 31.56 18.77
C PRO A 129 18.28 31.76 17.55
N ALA A 130 16.96 31.70 17.74
CA ALA A 130 15.96 31.72 16.66
C ALA A 130 16.15 32.87 15.65
N GLY A 131 16.33 34.11 16.13
CA GLY A 131 16.52 35.28 15.26
C GLY A 131 17.80 35.21 14.42
N ARG A 132 18.89 34.70 15.00
CA ARG A 132 20.16 34.52 14.28
C ARG A 132 20.07 33.39 13.25
N LEU A 133 19.40 32.29 13.60
CA LEU A 133 19.17 31.18 12.68
C LEU A 133 18.37 31.63 11.46
N ARG A 134 17.30 32.41 11.67
CA ARG A 134 16.51 32.98 10.58
C ARG A 134 17.35 33.86 9.66
N ALA A 135 18.17 34.76 10.23
CA ALA A 135 19.07 35.60 9.44
C ALA A 135 20.08 34.77 8.61
N LEU A 136 20.65 33.71 9.20
CA LEU A 136 21.57 32.82 8.46
C LEU A 136 20.89 32.05 7.33
N VAL A 137 19.64 31.61 7.52
CA VAL A 137 18.84 30.96 6.48
C VAL A 137 18.56 31.94 5.33
N ASP A 138 18.11 33.16 5.64
CA ASP A 138 17.83 34.19 4.64
C ASP A 138 19.10 34.61 3.88
N ASP A 139 20.23 34.77 4.60
CA ASP A 139 21.55 35.06 4.02
C ASP A 139 22.00 33.92 3.07
N ALA A 140 21.87 32.65 3.50
CA ALA A 140 22.22 31.50 2.68
C ALA A 140 21.40 31.45 1.39
N MET A 141 20.08 31.61 1.49
CA MET A 141 19.19 31.65 0.34
C MET A 141 19.51 32.80 -0.62
N SER A 142 19.88 33.98 -0.10
CA SER A 142 20.26 35.14 -0.93
C SER A 142 21.54 34.89 -1.76
N LEU A 143 22.41 33.98 -1.28
CA LEU A 143 23.64 33.56 -1.97
C LEU A 143 23.42 32.36 -2.90
N GLY A 144 22.19 31.83 -2.96
CA GLY A 144 21.86 30.61 -3.71
C GLY A 144 22.31 29.33 -3.01
N LEU A 145 22.61 29.35 -1.71
CA LEU A 145 22.85 28.15 -0.90
C LEU A 145 21.53 27.65 -0.33
N GLU A 146 21.21 26.37 -0.54
CA GLU A 146 20.08 25.75 0.15
C GLU A 146 20.44 25.40 1.61
N PRO A 147 19.76 25.98 2.62
CA PRO A 147 20.04 25.64 4.00
C PRO A 147 19.35 24.33 4.40
N LEU A 148 20.12 23.33 4.85
CA LEU A 148 19.66 22.19 5.63
C LEU A 148 19.72 22.57 7.11
N VAL A 149 18.56 22.79 7.74
CA VAL A 149 18.49 23.19 9.15
C VAL A 149 18.32 21.94 10.01
N GLU A 150 19.37 21.55 10.72
CA GLU A 150 19.42 20.34 11.55
C GLU A 150 18.90 20.62 12.97
N ALA A 151 18.05 19.72 13.46
CA ALA A 151 17.50 19.70 14.82
C ALA A 151 17.60 18.29 15.44
N HIS A 152 17.81 18.22 16.75
CA HIS A 152 17.83 16.95 17.50
C HIS A 152 16.70 16.82 18.54
N ASP A 153 16.05 17.91 18.93
CA ASP A 153 14.94 17.90 19.88
C ASP A 153 13.79 18.83 19.43
N GLU A 154 12.68 18.82 20.16
CA GLU A 154 11.48 19.60 19.83
C GLU A 154 11.74 21.12 19.85
N ARG A 155 12.61 21.61 20.75
CA ARG A 155 12.93 23.04 20.87
C ARG A 155 13.77 23.53 19.71
N GLU A 156 14.70 22.71 19.26
CA GLU A 156 15.48 22.96 18.05
C GLU A 156 14.62 22.87 16.81
N LEU A 157 13.71 21.89 16.75
CA LEU A 157 12.79 21.75 15.64
C LEU A 157 11.86 22.96 15.53
N GLU A 158 11.32 23.46 16.64
CA GLU A 158 10.52 24.69 16.66
C GLU A 158 11.30 25.88 16.08
N ARG A 159 12.58 26.04 16.46
CA ARG A 159 13.47 27.07 15.89
C ARG A 159 13.68 26.87 14.39
N ALA A 160 13.89 25.64 13.94
CA ALA A 160 14.10 25.30 12.54
C ALA A 160 12.85 25.61 11.69
N LEU A 161 11.68 25.18 12.16
CA LEU A 161 10.38 25.43 11.52
C LEU A 161 10.01 26.92 11.48
N GLY A 162 10.52 27.71 12.44
CA GLY A 162 10.42 29.16 12.45
C GLY A 162 11.21 29.87 11.33
N THR A 163 11.96 29.13 10.48
CA THR A 163 12.68 29.68 9.33
C THR A 163 11.98 29.39 8.00
N SER A 164 12.46 30.04 6.94
CA SER A 164 12.05 29.82 5.54
C SER A 164 12.69 28.56 4.90
N ALA A 165 13.53 27.81 5.64
CA ALA A 165 14.26 26.67 5.12
C ALA A 165 13.34 25.55 4.64
N ARG A 166 13.57 25.05 3.43
CA ARG A 166 12.78 23.94 2.87
C ARG A 166 13.26 22.57 3.34
N LEU A 167 14.55 22.47 3.69
CA LEU A 167 15.18 21.25 4.18
C LEU A 167 15.34 21.27 5.69
N ILE A 168 14.75 20.27 6.36
CA ILE A 168 14.89 20.04 7.80
C ILE A 168 15.67 18.75 8.01
N GLY A 169 16.78 18.83 8.74
CA GLY A 169 17.58 17.69 9.16
C GLY A 169 17.16 17.19 10.53
N LEU A 170 16.86 15.90 10.67
CA LEU A 170 16.52 15.28 11.95
C LEU A 170 17.61 14.28 12.33
N ASN A 171 18.39 14.64 13.35
CA ASN A 171 19.57 13.85 13.74
C ASN A 171 19.24 12.86 14.87
N ASN A 172 19.43 11.57 14.60
CA ASN A 172 19.29 10.52 15.61
C ASN A 172 20.40 10.58 16.67
N ARG A 173 21.51 11.25 16.38
CA ARG A 173 22.64 11.42 17.29
C ARG A 173 22.50 12.73 18.08
N ASP A 174 22.59 12.66 19.40
CA ASP A 174 22.78 13.85 20.21
C ASP A 174 24.25 14.29 20.11
N LEU A 175 24.52 15.50 19.60
CA LEU A 175 25.88 16.00 19.43
C LEU A 175 26.59 16.34 20.76
N ARG A 176 25.84 16.45 21.88
CA ARG A 176 26.37 16.73 23.22
C ARG A 176 26.82 15.45 23.93
N THR A 177 26.10 14.35 23.75
CA THR A 177 26.35 13.06 24.43
C THR A 177 26.88 11.96 23.50
N LEU A 178 26.81 12.18 22.18
CA LEU A 178 27.12 11.23 21.10
C LEU A 178 26.22 9.98 21.05
N ALA A 179 25.23 9.86 21.95
CA ALA A 179 24.26 8.77 21.98
C ALA A 179 23.34 8.81 20.75
N VAL A 180 23.07 7.64 20.18
CA VAL A 180 22.20 7.46 19.01
C VAL A 180 20.89 6.81 19.47
N ASP A 181 19.78 7.49 19.22
CA ASP A 181 18.43 6.95 19.41
C ASP A 181 17.76 6.80 18.03
N PRO A 182 17.58 5.56 17.51
CA PRO A 182 17.04 5.33 16.17
C PRO A 182 15.57 5.74 16.01
N GLU A 183 14.83 5.89 17.11
CA GLU A 183 13.41 6.29 17.10
C GLU A 183 13.23 7.81 17.21
N ARG A 184 14.28 8.55 17.54
CA ARG A 184 14.19 10.00 17.78
C ARG A 184 13.74 10.76 16.55
N ALA A 185 14.40 10.57 15.42
CA ALA A 185 14.02 11.27 14.20
C ALA A 185 12.59 10.89 13.78
N ILE A 186 12.18 9.63 13.97
CA ILE A 186 10.81 9.17 13.70
C ILE A 186 9.79 9.96 14.52
N ARG A 187 10.03 10.14 15.83
CA ARG A 187 9.15 10.96 16.70
C ARG A 187 9.07 12.41 16.21
N LEU A 188 10.22 13.04 15.97
CA LEU A 188 10.28 14.43 15.49
C LEU A 188 9.65 14.62 14.11
N ARG A 189 9.76 13.62 13.21
CA ARG A 189 9.17 13.69 11.87
C ARG A 189 7.67 13.93 11.90
N THR A 190 6.97 13.39 12.90
CA THR A 190 5.51 13.59 13.05
C THR A 190 5.13 15.05 13.32
N LEU A 191 6.06 15.86 13.77
CA LEU A 191 5.87 17.28 14.07
C LEU A 191 6.24 18.19 12.89
N VAL A 192 6.91 17.65 11.85
CA VAL A 192 7.30 18.42 10.66
C VAL A 192 6.13 18.48 9.67
N PRO A 193 5.68 19.67 9.25
CA PRO A 193 4.66 19.81 8.23
C PRO A 193 5.10 19.20 6.88
N ASP A 194 4.16 18.61 6.15
CA ASP A 194 4.43 17.91 4.88
C ASP A 194 4.83 18.85 3.72
N ASP A 195 4.82 20.17 3.92
CA ASP A 195 5.34 21.17 2.97
C ASP A 195 6.85 21.42 3.08
N ARG A 196 7.53 20.75 4.03
CA ARG A 196 8.99 20.69 4.14
C ARG A 196 9.51 19.34 3.61
N LEU A 197 10.76 19.34 3.21
CA LEU A 197 11.55 18.14 2.94
C LEU A 197 12.36 17.76 4.18
N VAL A 198 12.31 16.49 4.56
CA VAL A 198 12.93 16.01 5.80
C VAL A 198 14.04 15.02 5.51
N VAL A 199 15.25 15.33 5.99
CA VAL A 199 16.44 14.49 5.89
C VAL A 199 16.65 13.79 7.23
N ALA A 200 16.67 12.46 7.23
CA ALA A 200 17.06 11.69 8.40
C ALA A 200 18.59 11.55 8.46
N GLU A 201 19.18 11.83 9.61
CA GLU A 201 20.64 11.87 9.78
C GLU A 201 21.11 10.96 10.90
N SER A 202 22.27 10.34 10.70
CA SER A 202 22.93 9.42 11.64
C SER A 202 22.17 8.11 11.92
N GLY A 203 22.91 7.06 12.31
CA GLY A 203 22.33 5.81 12.79
C GLY A 203 21.88 4.81 11.72
N VAL A 204 21.99 5.15 10.44
CA VAL A 204 21.70 4.22 9.33
C VAL A 204 22.84 3.24 9.16
N ARG A 205 22.56 1.96 9.41
CA ARG A 205 23.52 0.86 9.19
C ARG A 205 23.03 -0.16 8.18
N ALA A 206 21.72 -0.25 7.98
CA ALA A 206 21.09 -1.30 7.20
C ALA A 206 20.03 -0.68 6.26
N VAL A 207 19.82 -1.31 5.11
CA VAL A 207 18.93 -0.80 4.05
C VAL A 207 17.46 -0.83 4.48
N GLU A 208 17.10 -1.75 5.37
CA GLU A 208 15.75 -1.92 5.92
C GLU A 208 15.29 -0.67 6.69
N THR A 209 16.22 0.03 7.34
CA THR A 209 15.94 1.30 8.04
C THR A 209 15.42 2.36 7.06
N VAL A 210 15.93 2.38 5.83
CA VAL A 210 15.52 3.35 4.81
C VAL A 210 14.10 3.09 4.33
N ALA A 211 13.70 1.83 4.16
CA ALA A 211 12.34 1.48 3.79
C ALA A 211 11.30 1.95 4.83
N VAL A 212 11.65 1.84 6.13
CA VAL A 212 10.84 2.33 7.25
C VAL A 212 10.78 3.86 7.27
N TRP A 213 11.91 4.55 7.14
CA TRP A 213 11.93 6.00 7.12
C TRP A 213 11.14 6.60 5.95
N ARG A 214 11.24 6.00 4.75
CA ARG A 214 10.38 6.38 3.62
C ARG A 214 8.91 6.26 4.00
N ALA A 215 8.50 5.16 4.63
CA ALA A 215 7.10 4.91 5.00
C ALA A 215 6.56 5.94 6.02
N VAL A 216 7.42 6.43 6.91
CA VAL A 216 7.11 7.51 7.88
C VAL A 216 7.04 8.89 7.21
N GLY A 217 7.62 9.04 6.02
CA GLY A 217 7.57 10.27 5.22
C GLY A 217 8.86 11.09 5.24
N PHE A 218 10.01 10.47 5.53
CA PHE A 218 11.31 11.08 5.25
C PHE A 218 11.58 11.14 3.75
N ASP A 219 12.23 12.22 3.32
CA ASP A 219 12.50 12.51 1.91
C ASP A 219 13.94 12.19 1.52
N ALA A 220 14.84 12.16 2.49
CA ALA A 220 16.20 11.71 2.28
C ALA A 220 16.79 11.01 3.51
N ALA A 221 17.78 10.16 3.29
CA ALA A 221 18.69 9.69 4.33
C ALA A 221 20.10 10.21 4.04
N LEU A 222 20.72 10.86 5.02
CA LEU A 222 22.12 11.21 4.98
C LEU A 222 22.94 10.07 5.59
N VAL A 223 23.66 9.34 4.74
CA VAL A 223 24.41 8.14 5.15
C VAL A 223 25.89 8.36 4.90
N GLY A 224 26.70 8.15 5.93
CA GLY A 224 28.16 8.25 5.86
C GLY A 224 28.86 6.97 6.28
N GLU A 225 28.76 6.61 7.56
CA GLU A 225 29.59 5.55 8.15
C GLU A 225 29.41 4.18 7.48
N ALA A 226 28.18 3.80 7.14
CA ALA A 226 27.90 2.54 6.44
C ALA A 226 28.52 2.50 5.03
N LEU A 227 28.54 3.64 4.32
CA LEU A 227 29.10 3.73 2.97
C LEU A 227 30.63 3.77 2.98
N VAL A 228 31.22 4.53 3.92
CA VAL A 228 32.69 4.65 4.02
C VAL A 228 33.32 3.30 4.32
N ARG A 229 32.69 2.49 5.17
CA ARG A 229 33.15 1.14 5.54
C ARG A 229 32.94 0.08 4.45
N SER A 230 32.18 0.38 3.39
CA SER A 230 31.96 -0.57 2.30
C SER A 230 33.22 -0.74 1.45
N LEU A 231 33.52 -1.99 1.09
CA LEU A 231 34.55 -2.32 0.10
C LEU A 231 34.13 -1.94 -1.33
N ASP A 232 32.81 -1.87 -1.58
CA ASP A 232 32.22 -1.41 -2.83
C ASP A 232 31.24 -0.26 -2.53
N PRO A 233 31.71 1.00 -2.59
CA PRO A 233 30.90 2.17 -2.31
C PRO A 233 29.72 2.36 -3.28
N GLU A 234 29.89 1.98 -4.55
CA GLU A 234 28.86 2.14 -5.58
C GLU A 234 27.70 1.18 -5.31
N SER A 235 28.00 -0.10 -5.12
CA SER A 235 26.97 -1.11 -4.83
C SER A 235 26.26 -0.85 -3.50
N ALA A 236 26.99 -0.38 -2.48
CA ALA A 236 26.38 0.00 -1.20
C ALA A 236 25.38 1.15 -1.36
N VAL A 237 25.75 2.21 -2.11
CA VAL A 237 24.82 3.30 -2.42
C VAL A 237 23.61 2.79 -3.19
N ARG A 238 23.81 1.96 -4.22
CA ARG A 238 22.73 1.40 -5.03
C ARG A 238 21.71 0.63 -4.18
N ALA A 239 22.16 -0.13 -3.19
CA ALA A 239 21.29 -0.85 -2.26
C ALA A 239 20.45 0.10 -1.39
N PHE A 240 21.04 1.18 -0.87
CA PHE A 240 20.30 2.19 -0.10
C PHE A 240 19.29 2.97 -0.96
N VAL A 241 19.67 3.32 -2.20
CA VAL A 241 18.78 3.98 -3.16
C VAL A 241 17.59 3.07 -3.48
N ALA A 242 17.83 1.78 -3.74
CA ALA A 242 16.76 0.81 -4.00
C ALA A 242 15.78 0.69 -2.82
N ALA A 243 16.27 0.69 -1.58
CA ALA A 243 15.41 0.63 -0.39
C ALA A 243 14.58 1.90 -0.14
N GLY A 244 15.03 3.05 -0.65
CA GLY A 244 14.33 4.33 -0.57
C GLY A 244 13.30 4.56 -1.67
N ALA A 245 13.35 3.76 -2.75
CA ALA A 245 12.41 3.87 -3.85
C ALA A 245 10.96 3.56 -3.41
N PRO A 246 9.94 4.21 -4.00
CA PRO A 246 8.57 3.76 -3.86
C PRO A 246 8.45 2.30 -4.34
N PRO A 247 7.78 1.42 -3.59
CA PRO A 247 7.65 0.02 -4.00
C PRO A 247 6.85 -0.10 -5.29
N ASP A 248 7.36 -0.86 -6.25
CA ASP A 248 6.55 -1.33 -7.39
C ASP A 248 5.78 -2.59 -6.97
N ASP A 249 4.79 -2.38 -6.13
CA ASP A 249 3.96 -3.43 -5.55
C ASP A 249 2.56 -3.39 -6.20
N PRO A 250 2.17 -4.42 -6.97
CA PRO A 250 0.84 -4.52 -7.57
C PRO A 250 -0.29 -4.29 -6.55
N ALA A 251 -0.12 -4.73 -5.29
CA ALA A 251 -1.13 -4.55 -4.24
C ALA A 251 -1.39 -3.08 -3.90
N ASN A 252 -0.40 -2.20 -4.09
CA ASN A 252 -0.48 -0.78 -3.75
C ASN A 252 -0.84 0.11 -4.95
N ARG A 253 -0.75 -0.38 -6.19
CA ARG A 253 -0.99 0.44 -7.40
C ARG A 253 -2.35 1.12 -7.41
N ALA A 254 -3.39 0.42 -6.99
CA ALA A 254 -4.75 0.98 -6.93
C ALA A 254 -4.89 2.10 -5.88
N ALA A 255 -4.01 2.17 -4.88
CA ALA A 255 -4.02 3.17 -3.82
C ALA A 255 -3.31 4.48 -4.19
N ILE A 256 -2.55 4.48 -5.29
CA ILE A 256 -1.90 5.68 -5.82
C ILE A 256 -2.98 6.65 -6.32
N ALA A 257 -3.07 7.81 -5.67
CA ALA A 257 -4.07 8.81 -5.99
C ALA A 257 -3.84 9.40 -7.39
N PHE A 258 -4.92 9.60 -8.16
CA PHE A 258 -4.87 10.43 -9.35
C PHE A 258 -4.58 11.89 -8.97
N VAL A 259 -3.68 12.57 -9.67
CA VAL A 259 -3.26 13.94 -9.33
C VAL A 259 -3.47 14.91 -10.48
N LYS A 260 -4.26 15.96 -10.25
CA LYS A 260 -4.48 17.06 -11.20
C LYS A 260 -3.91 18.37 -10.68
N ILE A 261 -3.20 19.10 -11.55
CA ILE A 261 -2.76 20.48 -11.31
C ILE A 261 -3.58 21.42 -12.19
N CYS A 262 -4.50 22.17 -11.59
CA CYS A 262 -5.44 23.03 -12.29
C CYS A 262 -4.98 24.49 -12.36
N GLY A 263 -5.41 25.19 -13.41
CA GLY A 263 -5.19 26.62 -13.58
C GLY A 263 -3.73 26.95 -13.86
N ILE A 264 -3.13 26.22 -14.81
CA ILE A 264 -1.83 26.55 -15.39
C ILE A 264 -1.98 27.82 -16.23
N THR A 265 -1.07 28.77 -16.07
CA THR A 265 -1.13 30.09 -16.74
C THR A 265 0.12 30.40 -17.57
N ASP A 266 1.17 29.59 -17.45
CA ASP A 266 2.45 29.77 -18.14
C ASP A 266 3.19 28.43 -18.37
N ALA A 267 4.23 28.49 -19.19
CA ALA A 267 5.00 27.31 -19.58
C ALA A 267 5.85 26.74 -18.44
N ASP A 268 6.28 27.57 -17.48
CA ASP A 268 7.03 27.11 -16.31
C ASP A 268 6.15 26.30 -15.36
N GLY A 269 4.93 26.75 -15.10
CA GLY A 269 3.94 25.99 -14.35
C GLY A 269 3.54 24.70 -15.05
N MET A 270 3.43 24.71 -16.40
CA MET A 270 3.24 23.49 -17.18
C MET A 270 4.40 22.52 -16.97
N ARG A 271 5.65 22.97 -17.15
CA ARG A 271 6.85 22.15 -16.93
C ARG A 271 6.91 21.58 -15.52
N ALA A 272 6.62 22.39 -14.50
CA ALA A 272 6.60 21.96 -13.12
C ALA A 272 5.57 20.85 -12.89
N ALA A 273 4.35 20.99 -13.40
CA ALA A 273 3.30 19.99 -13.26
C ALA A 273 3.64 18.67 -13.96
N VAL A 274 4.14 18.73 -15.21
CA VAL A 274 4.48 17.54 -15.99
C VAL A 274 5.69 16.80 -15.41
N ARG A 275 6.75 17.53 -15.05
CA ARG A 275 7.96 16.94 -14.44
C ARG A 275 7.70 16.37 -13.05
N ALA A 276 6.80 16.97 -12.28
CA ALA A 276 6.39 16.43 -10.99
C ALA A 276 5.57 15.13 -11.12
N GLY A 277 5.06 14.80 -12.31
CA GLY A 277 4.28 13.58 -12.55
C GLY A 277 2.77 13.74 -12.33
N ALA A 278 2.21 14.93 -12.58
CA ALA A 278 0.76 15.10 -12.60
C ALA A 278 0.10 14.22 -13.68
N ASP A 279 -1.07 13.66 -13.39
CA ASP A 279 -1.87 12.89 -14.34
C ASP A 279 -2.63 13.80 -15.30
N ALA A 280 -3.07 14.96 -14.82
CA ALA A 280 -3.81 15.93 -15.61
C ALA A 280 -3.41 17.36 -15.29
N VAL A 281 -3.52 18.22 -16.30
CA VAL A 281 -3.28 19.67 -16.21
C VAL A 281 -4.51 20.43 -16.68
N GLY A 282 -5.00 21.34 -15.84
CA GLY A 282 -6.19 22.15 -16.13
C GLY A 282 -5.84 23.50 -16.75
N LEU A 283 -6.39 23.79 -17.93
CA LEU A 283 -6.31 25.08 -18.61
C LEU A 283 -7.65 25.80 -18.44
N ASN A 284 -7.64 26.94 -17.75
CA ASN A 284 -8.87 27.61 -17.34
C ASN A 284 -9.36 28.62 -18.38
N LEU A 285 -10.46 28.28 -19.04
CA LEU A 285 -11.12 29.09 -20.07
C LEU A 285 -12.39 29.79 -19.54
N VAL A 286 -12.57 29.85 -18.22
CA VAL A 286 -13.70 30.51 -17.57
C VAL A 286 -13.45 32.03 -17.49
N PRO A 287 -14.30 32.85 -18.14
CA PRO A 287 -14.11 34.30 -18.17
C PRO A 287 -14.16 34.95 -16.79
N GLY A 288 -13.32 35.97 -16.59
CA GLY A 288 -13.24 36.78 -15.38
C GLY A 288 -12.48 36.13 -14.22
N THR A 289 -12.10 34.85 -14.34
CA THR A 289 -11.34 34.20 -13.27
C THR A 289 -9.89 34.66 -13.24
N PRO A 290 -9.20 34.69 -12.08
CA PRO A 290 -7.80 35.11 -12.01
C PRO A 290 -6.81 34.29 -12.86
N ARG A 291 -7.24 33.13 -13.36
CA ARG A 291 -6.44 32.17 -14.14
C ARG A 291 -6.95 32.03 -15.57
N GLU A 292 -7.83 32.92 -16.00
CA GLU A 292 -8.37 32.93 -17.35
C GLU A 292 -7.25 32.94 -18.40
N LEU A 293 -7.44 32.09 -19.40
CA LEU A 293 -6.64 32.00 -20.61
C LEU A 293 -7.52 32.32 -21.81
N ALA A 294 -6.95 33.03 -22.79
CA ALA A 294 -7.48 32.98 -24.14
C ALA A 294 -7.27 31.57 -24.73
N ILE A 295 -8.12 31.16 -25.68
CA ILE A 295 -8.00 29.82 -26.31
C ILE A 295 -6.62 29.62 -26.94
N ASP A 296 -6.07 30.63 -27.61
CA ASP A 296 -4.75 30.53 -28.24
C ASP A 296 -3.61 30.36 -27.22
N GLU A 297 -3.71 31.00 -26.05
CA GLU A 297 -2.76 30.77 -24.96
C GLU A 297 -2.86 29.33 -24.43
N ALA A 298 -4.08 28.80 -24.31
CA ALA A 298 -4.29 27.42 -23.90
C ALA A 298 -3.74 26.42 -24.93
N VAL A 299 -3.88 26.69 -26.24
CA VAL A 299 -3.31 25.84 -27.31
C VAL A 299 -1.79 25.75 -27.19
N GLU A 300 -1.12 26.88 -27.00
CA GLU A 300 0.34 26.89 -26.84
C GLU A 300 0.79 26.15 -25.57
N LEU A 301 0.09 26.33 -24.45
CA LEU A 301 0.38 25.59 -23.22
C LEU A 301 0.13 24.09 -23.37
N ALA A 302 -0.94 23.68 -24.06
CA ALA A 302 -1.22 22.28 -24.34
C ALA A 302 -0.11 21.65 -25.21
N ARG A 303 0.40 22.38 -26.22
CA ARG A 303 1.55 21.94 -27.02
C ARG A 303 2.79 21.72 -26.14
N VAL A 304 3.09 22.65 -25.23
CA VAL A 304 4.19 22.50 -24.28
C VAL A 304 4.00 21.28 -23.38
N GLY A 305 2.80 21.09 -22.83
CA GLY A 305 2.48 19.95 -21.97
C GLY A 305 2.66 18.61 -22.67
N ARG A 306 2.24 18.53 -23.94
CA ARG A 306 2.39 17.33 -24.79
C ARG A 306 3.83 17.05 -25.22
N SER A 307 4.69 18.06 -25.31
CA SER A 307 6.10 17.89 -25.70
C SER A 307 7.01 17.43 -24.55
N ILE A 308 6.52 17.41 -23.31
CA ILE A 308 7.32 17.06 -22.14
C ILE A 308 6.99 15.62 -21.72
N PRO A 309 7.97 14.71 -21.65
CA PRO A 309 7.73 13.37 -21.15
C PRO A 309 7.43 13.41 -19.65
N ARG A 310 6.40 12.68 -19.21
CA ARG A 310 6.17 12.45 -17.78
C ARG A 310 7.08 11.35 -17.25
N PRO A 311 7.53 11.44 -15.98
CA PRO A 311 8.25 10.34 -15.34
C PRO A 311 7.48 9.01 -15.33
N THR A 312 6.15 9.08 -15.28
CA THR A 312 5.25 7.92 -15.27
C THR A 312 4.89 7.42 -16.68
N GLY A 313 5.50 7.98 -17.73
CA GLY A 313 5.18 7.67 -19.13
C GLY A 313 3.98 8.44 -19.70
N GLY A 314 4.01 8.65 -21.03
CA GLY A 314 2.98 9.38 -21.77
C GLY A 314 2.90 10.89 -21.46
N ALA A 315 2.00 11.58 -22.15
CA ALA A 315 1.67 12.99 -21.89
C ALA A 315 0.65 13.12 -20.74
N PRO A 316 0.58 14.27 -20.04
CA PRO A 316 -0.52 14.54 -19.12
C PRO A 316 -1.85 14.65 -19.88
N THR A 317 -2.96 14.32 -19.23
CA THR A 317 -4.29 14.66 -19.75
C THR A 317 -4.47 16.18 -19.75
N ILE A 318 -4.70 16.78 -20.92
CA ILE A 318 -5.02 18.20 -21.07
C ILE A 318 -6.51 18.40 -20.83
N VAL A 319 -6.84 19.19 -19.81
CA VAL A 319 -8.22 19.41 -19.37
C VAL A 319 -8.63 20.86 -19.65
N ALA A 320 -9.61 21.05 -20.53
CA ALA A 320 -10.25 22.35 -20.73
C ALA A 320 -11.24 22.61 -19.60
N VAL A 321 -10.95 23.58 -18.73
CA VAL A 321 -11.84 23.93 -17.61
C VAL A 321 -12.78 25.04 -18.07
N THR A 322 -14.08 24.75 -18.01
CA THR A 322 -15.16 25.63 -18.43
C THR A 322 -16.21 25.72 -17.33
N ALA A 323 -17.08 26.73 -17.40
CA ALA A 323 -18.21 26.88 -16.51
C ALA A 323 -19.32 27.63 -17.24
N ASP A 324 -20.50 27.01 -17.30
CA ASP A 324 -21.72 27.58 -17.89
C ASP A 324 -21.52 28.05 -19.35
N ALA A 325 -20.61 27.40 -20.08
CA ALA A 325 -20.36 27.69 -21.48
C ALA A 325 -21.50 27.17 -22.37
N SER A 326 -21.85 27.94 -23.41
CA SER A 326 -22.78 27.47 -24.44
C SER A 326 -22.18 26.27 -25.20
N ALA A 327 -23.05 25.46 -25.81
CA ALA A 327 -22.60 24.32 -26.60
C ALA A 327 -21.68 24.76 -27.76
N ASP A 328 -22.03 25.83 -28.48
CA ASP A 328 -21.21 26.38 -29.56
C ASP A 328 -19.81 26.79 -29.08
N ARG A 329 -19.73 27.35 -27.87
CA ARG A 329 -18.44 27.71 -27.26
C ARG A 329 -17.63 26.46 -26.87
N LEU A 330 -18.28 25.42 -26.38
CA LEU A 330 -17.63 24.15 -26.09
C LEU A 330 -17.12 23.47 -27.37
N GLU A 331 -17.91 23.49 -28.44
CA GLU A 331 -17.52 22.98 -29.76
C GLU A 331 -16.30 23.76 -30.31
N GLU A 332 -16.27 25.09 -30.18
CA GLU A 332 -15.11 25.91 -30.55
C GLU A 332 -13.86 25.53 -29.74
N ILE A 333 -14.00 25.39 -28.40
CA ILE A 333 -12.90 24.99 -27.53
C ILE A 333 -12.37 23.63 -27.94
N VAL A 334 -13.24 22.65 -28.18
CA VAL A 334 -12.85 21.30 -28.60
C VAL A 334 -12.12 21.33 -29.95
N ALA A 335 -12.65 22.08 -30.92
CA ALA A 335 -12.05 22.17 -32.25
C ALA A 335 -10.67 22.84 -32.26
N ARG A 336 -10.47 23.87 -31.42
CA ARG A 336 -9.22 24.67 -31.44
C ARG A 336 -8.16 24.14 -30.49
N LEU A 337 -8.54 23.82 -29.25
CA LEU A 337 -7.60 23.36 -28.22
C LEU A 337 -7.30 21.86 -28.34
N ASP A 338 -8.24 21.10 -28.91
CA ASP A 338 -8.21 19.64 -28.94
C ASP A 338 -7.92 19.05 -27.55
N PRO A 339 -8.71 19.37 -26.50
CA PRO A 339 -8.45 18.84 -25.16
C PRO A 339 -8.78 17.34 -25.09
N ASP A 340 -8.06 16.62 -24.24
CA ASP A 340 -8.36 15.21 -23.96
C ASP A 340 -9.68 15.08 -23.18
N VAL A 341 -10.00 16.07 -22.35
CA VAL A 341 -11.19 16.13 -21.50
C VAL A 341 -11.70 17.56 -21.37
N VAL A 342 -13.02 17.73 -21.30
CA VAL A 342 -13.67 18.98 -20.89
C VAL A 342 -14.19 18.86 -19.45
N GLN A 343 -13.75 19.75 -18.57
CA GLN A 343 -14.28 19.86 -17.21
C GLN A 343 -15.37 20.93 -17.16
N LEU A 344 -16.57 20.51 -16.76
CA LEU A 344 -17.75 21.35 -16.54
C LEU A 344 -17.81 21.75 -15.06
N SER A 345 -17.56 23.03 -14.79
CA SER A 345 -17.47 23.55 -13.42
C SER A 345 -18.69 24.38 -13.00
N GLY A 346 -19.66 24.59 -13.90
CA GLY A 346 -20.87 25.36 -13.64
C GLY A 346 -22.09 24.51 -13.27
N ARG A 347 -23.27 24.99 -13.68
CA ARG A 347 -24.59 24.37 -13.52
C ARG A 347 -25.09 23.71 -14.81
N GLU A 348 -24.17 23.39 -15.72
CA GLU A 348 -24.49 22.77 -17.00
C GLU A 348 -25.25 21.46 -16.79
N PRO A 349 -26.32 21.18 -17.55
CA PRO A 349 -27.16 20.01 -17.32
C PRO A 349 -26.54 18.73 -17.94
N PRO A 350 -26.88 17.52 -17.45
CA PRO A 350 -26.25 16.27 -17.90
C PRO A 350 -26.34 15.99 -19.41
N GLU A 351 -27.37 16.50 -20.08
CA GLU A 351 -27.60 16.30 -21.52
C GLU A 351 -26.52 16.97 -22.37
N LEU A 352 -25.82 17.96 -21.82
CA LEU A 352 -24.72 18.65 -22.52
C LEU A 352 -23.54 17.71 -22.79
N LEU A 353 -23.33 16.68 -21.97
CA LEU A 353 -22.19 15.75 -22.07
C LEU A 353 -22.13 15.07 -23.44
N ALA A 354 -23.29 14.68 -23.97
CA ALA A 354 -23.40 14.03 -25.28
C ALA A 354 -22.99 14.94 -26.45
N ARG A 355 -23.05 16.27 -26.27
CA ARG A 355 -22.74 17.27 -27.31
C ARG A 355 -21.26 17.64 -27.40
N ILE A 356 -20.47 17.36 -26.36
CA ILE A 356 -19.08 17.82 -26.27
C ILE A 356 -18.16 17.06 -27.26
N GLY A 357 -18.50 15.82 -27.62
CA GLY A 357 -17.67 14.98 -28.50
C GLY A 357 -16.33 14.54 -27.87
N ARG A 358 -16.11 14.82 -26.59
CA ARG A 358 -14.96 14.44 -25.77
C ARG A 358 -15.44 13.94 -24.41
N PRO A 359 -14.65 13.12 -23.69
CA PRO A 359 -14.94 12.78 -22.31
C PRO A 359 -15.12 14.04 -21.46
N ALA A 360 -16.16 14.04 -20.62
CA ALA A 360 -16.50 15.18 -19.77
C ALA A 360 -16.32 14.83 -18.29
N TRP A 361 -15.74 15.75 -17.53
CA TRP A 361 -15.67 15.69 -16.06
C TRP A 361 -16.63 16.71 -15.47
N LYS A 362 -17.28 16.38 -14.36
CA LYS A 362 -18.21 17.28 -13.68
C LYS A 362 -17.72 17.65 -12.29
N VAL A 363 -17.72 18.95 -11.99
CA VAL A 363 -17.56 19.46 -10.63
C VAL A 363 -18.92 19.47 -9.92
N LEU A 364 -18.97 18.87 -8.75
CA LEU A 364 -20.08 18.94 -7.81
C LEU A 364 -19.65 19.88 -6.67
N HIS A 365 -20.43 20.94 -6.46
CA HIS A 365 -20.11 21.97 -5.48
C HIS A 365 -20.65 21.61 -4.10
N LEU A 366 -19.76 21.59 -3.10
CA LEU A 366 -20.11 21.49 -1.70
C LEU A 366 -20.24 22.89 -1.08
N PRO A 367 -21.13 23.09 -0.10
CA PRO A 367 -21.20 24.35 0.64
C PRO A 367 -19.87 24.64 1.36
N ALA A 368 -19.52 25.93 1.44
CA ALA A 368 -18.32 26.38 2.13
C ALA A 368 -18.42 26.24 3.65
N GLU A 369 -19.61 26.42 4.20
CA GLU A 369 -19.92 26.19 5.62
C GLU A 369 -20.53 24.81 5.80
N GLU A 370 -20.28 24.19 6.95
CA GLU A 370 -20.85 22.89 7.26
C GLU A 370 -22.37 23.01 7.43
N PRO A 371 -23.17 22.25 6.66
CA PRO A 371 -24.61 22.29 6.82
C PRO A 371 -25.02 21.65 8.15
N SER A 372 -26.14 22.10 8.72
CA SER A 372 -26.73 21.50 9.92
C SER A 372 -27.09 20.02 9.72
N ASP A 373 -27.45 19.64 8.49
CA ASP A 373 -27.74 18.26 8.10
C ASP A 373 -26.78 17.82 6.98
N VAL A 374 -25.66 17.22 7.38
CA VAL A 374 -24.63 16.72 6.47
C VAL A 374 -25.16 15.59 5.59
N ASP A 375 -26.02 14.72 6.11
CA ASP A 375 -26.46 13.52 5.41
C ASP A 375 -27.48 13.86 4.31
N ALA A 376 -28.40 14.79 4.58
CA ALA A 376 -29.32 15.29 3.56
C ALA A 376 -28.59 15.98 2.40
N VAL A 377 -27.59 16.82 2.70
CA VAL A 377 -26.79 17.49 1.67
C VAL A 377 -25.93 16.47 0.90
N ALA A 378 -25.31 15.50 1.59
CA ALA A 378 -24.56 14.43 0.94
C ALA A 378 -25.45 13.62 0.00
N ALA A 379 -26.67 13.25 0.42
CA ALA A 379 -27.62 12.51 -0.41
C ALA A 379 -28.00 13.26 -1.69
N ALA A 380 -28.25 14.59 -1.59
CA ALA A 380 -28.54 15.42 -2.75
C ALA A 380 -27.35 15.49 -3.74
N VAL A 381 -26.14 15.66 -3.22
CA VAL A 381 -24.90 15.68 -4.03
C VAL A 381 -24.67 14.30 -4.68
N VAL A 382 -24.90 13.21 -3.95
CA VAL A 382 -24.78 11.84 -4.47
C VAL A 382 -25.79 11.60 -5.59
N ALA A 383 -27.05 12.01 -5.41
CA ALA A 383 -28.08 11.90 -6.44
C ALA A 383 -27.70 12.71 -7.70
N ALA A 384 -27.15 13.91 -7.54
CA ALA A 384 -26.62 14.69 -8.66
C ALA A 384 -25.47 13.95 -9.37
N GLY A 385 -24.48 13.47 -8.62
CA GLY A 385 -23.34 12.74 -9.18
C GLY A 385 -23.75 11.48 -9.95
N ARG A 386 -24.71 10.70 -9.43
CA ARG A 386 -25.25 9.53 -10.14
C ARG A 386 -25.90 9.89 -11.47
N ARG A 387 -26.62 11.01 -11.56
CA ARG A 387 -27.20 11.48 -12.84
C ARG A 387 -26.12 11.80 -13.87
N TYR A 388 -25.03 12.45 -13.46
CA TYR A 388 -23.92 12.73 -14.38
C TYR A 388 -23.18 11.46 -14.80
N LEU A 389 -22.92 10.53 -13.89
CA LEU A 389 -22.31 9.24 -14.24
C LEU A 389 -23.19 8.45 -15.22
N ALA A 390 -24.51 8.42 -14.99
CA ALA A 390 -25.46 7.78 -15.91
C ALA A 390 -25.50 8.46 -17.29
N ALA A 391 -25.29 9.78 -17.35
CA ALA A 391 -25.16 10.55 -18.59
C ALA A 391 -23.76 10.44 -19.25
N GLY A 392 -22.86 9.61 -18.72
CA GLY A 392 -21.55 9.36 -19.32
C GLY A 392 -20.40 10.25 -18.82
N ALA A 393 -20.54 10.92 -17.67
CA ALA A 393 -19.43 11.64 -17.07
C ALA A 393 -18.28 10.69 -16.74
N ALA A 394 -17.08 10.97 -17.26
CA ALA A 394 -15.90 10.13 -17.05
C ALA A 394 -15.30 10.28 -15.65
N ARG A 395 -15.58 11.40 -14.95
CA ARG A 395 -15.08 11.67 -13.60
C ARG A 395 -15.93 12.72 -12.90
N LEU A 396 -16.01 12.60 -11.57
CA LEU A 396 -16.60 13.58 -10.68
C LEU A 396 -15.52 14.25 -9.82
N LEU A 397 -15.60 15.57 -9.66
CA LEU A 397 -14.77 16.35 -8.74
C LEU A 397 -15.66 16.95 -7.65
N LEU A 398 -15.19 16.97 -6.40
CA LEU A 398 -15.81 17.72 -5.32
C LEU A 398 -15.01 19.00 -5.09
N ASP A 399 -15.62 20.17 -5.28
CA ASP A 399 -15.00 21.46 -4.99
C ASP A 399 -15.90 22.26 -4.02
N THR A 400 -15.32 23.27 -3.38
CA THR A 400 -16.04 24.17 -2.47
C THR A 400 -16.67 25.32 -3.26
N GLY A 401 -18.01 25.38 -3.27
CA GLY A 401 -18.79 26.43 -3.91
C GLY A 401 -18.90 27.73 -3.10
N GLY A 402 -19.65 28.69 -3.61
CA GLY A 402 -19.98 29.95 -2.91
C GLY A 402 -19.07 31.15 -3.21
N GLY A 403 -18.17 31.04 -4.19
CA GLY A 403 -17.39 32.17 -4.71
C GLY A 403 -18.11 32.95 -5.82
N ILE A 404 -17.52 34.08 -6.23
CA ILE A 404 -18.00 34.91 -7.36
C ILE A 404 -17.99 34.12 -8.68
N HIS A 405 -17.08 33.15 -8.80
CA HIS A 405 -16.99 32.23 -9.94
C HIS A 405 -17.30 30.79 -9.50
N PRO A 406 -17.75 29.91 -10.42
CA PRO A 406 -17.93 28.49 -10.14
C PRO A 406 -16.57 27.82 -9.85
N GLY A 407 -16.22 27.69 -8.57
CA GLY A 407 -14.99 27.05 -8.08
C GLY A 407 -13.88 28.02 -7.65
N GLY A 408 -12.82 27.47 -7.06
CA GLY A 408 -11.60 28.24 -6.76
C GLY A 408 -11.70 29.24 -5.62
N THR A 409 -12.57 29.00 -4.64
CA THR A 409 -12.70 29.83 -3.41
C THR A 409 -11.44 29.83 -2.55
N GLY A 410 -10.53 28.87 -2.76
CA GLY A 410 -9.34 28.66 -1.93
C GLY A 410 -9.65 28.14 -0.53
N ARG A 411 -10.94 27.91 -0.21
CA ARG A 411 -11.41 27.36 1.06
C ARG A 411 -11.65 25.87 0.92
N ARG A 412 -11.57 25.16 2.04
CA ARG A 412 -11.85 23.73 2.15
C ARG A 412 -13.29 23.56 2.65
N SER A 413 -14.08 22.73 2.00
CA SER A 413 -15.40 22.31 2.47
C SER A 413 -15.29 21.38 3.68
N SER A 414 -16.41 21.11 4.35
CA SER A 414 -16.46 20.13 5.45
C SER A 414 -15.90 18.76 5.01
N GLU A 415 -14.91 18.27 5.76
CA GLU A 415 -14.30 16.96 5.54
C GLU A 415 -15.30 15.83 5.76
N ARG A 416 -16.20 15.99 6.74
CA ARG A 416 -17.28 15.03 7.04
C ARG A 416 -18.25 14.90 5.86
N LEU A 417 -18.64 16.02 5.26
CA LEU A 417 -19.50 16.03 4.08
C LEU A 417 -18.81 15.40 2.86
N ALA A 418 -17.55 15.78 2.60
CA ALA A 418 -16.77 15.20 1.51
C ALA A 418 -16.62 13.66 1.68
N ALA A 419 -16.37 13.19 2.90
CA ALA A 419 -16.31 11.78 3.22
C ALA A 419 -17.66 11.08 3.02
N ALA A 420 -18.78 11.72 3.38
CA ALA A 420 -20.11 11.17 3.17
C ALA A 420 -20.44 10.94 1.69
N VAL A 421 -20.03 11.86 0.82
CA VAL A 421 -20.17 11.72 -0.63
C VAL A 421 -19.20 10.67 -1.19
N ALA A 422 -17.93 10.73 -0.79
CA ALA A 422 -16.88 9.82 -1.29
C ALA A 422 -17.11 8.34 -0.92
N ARG A 423 -17.85 8.07 0.16
CA ARG A 423 -18.31 6.70 0.51
C ARG A 423 -19.25 6.09 -0.54
N GLN A 424 -19.89 6.92 -1.36
CA GLN A 424 -20.89 6.48 -2.33
C GLN A 424 -20.53 6.75 -3.78
N LEU A 425 -19.59 7.67 -4.06
CA LEU A 425 -19.19 8.07 -5.40
C LEU A 425 -17.66 8.12 -5.56
N PRO A 426 -17.12 7.64 -6.69
CA PRO A 426 -15.70 7.76 -6.99
C PRO A 426 -15.40 9.21 -7.39
N VAL A 427 -14.88 9.99 -6.45
CA VAL A 427 -14.65 11.43 -6.61
C VAL A 427 -13.19 11.82 -6.49
N VAL A 428 -12.80 12.89 -7.20
CA VAL A 428 -11.54 13.60 -6.98
C VAL A 428 -11.79 14.78 -6.06
N LEU A 429 -11.01 14.92 -4.99
CA LEU A 429 -11.15 16.01 -4.05
C LEU A 429 -10.43 17.28 -4.56
N ALA A 430 -11.14 18.39 -4.60
CA ALA A 430 -10.63 19.71 -4.93
C ALA A 430 -10.99 20.72 -3.82
N GLY A 431 -10.43 21.93 -3.90
CA GLY A 431 -10.75 23.03 -2.99
C GLY A 431 -9.91 23.02 -1.69
N GLY A 432 -9.14 24.09 -1.46
CA GLY A 432 -8.38 24.28 -0.21
C GLY A 432 -7.21 23.31 0.03
N LEU A 433 -6.83 22.50 -0.97
CA LEU A 433 -5.71 21.58 -0.87
C LEU A 433 -4.36 22.28 -1.14
N GLY A 434 -3.29 21.80 -0.49
CA GLY A 434 -1.90 22.21 -0.71
C GLY A 434 -0.95 21.11 -0.23
N ALA A 435 0.36 21.33 -0.38
CA ALA A 435 1.38 20.32 -0.03
C ALA A 435 1.27 19.83 1.43
N ALA A 436 0.98 20.74 2.37
CA ALA A 436 0.84 20.41 3.79
C ALA A 436 -0.45 19.62 4.13
N THR A 437 -1.47 19.63 3.27
CA THR A 437 -2.81 19.12 3.61
C THR A 437 -3.27 17.94 2.75
N VAL A 438 -2.63 17.71 1.60
CA VAL A 438 -3.08 16.70 0.64
C VAL A 438 -3.00 15.27 1.19
N ALA A 439 -1.93 14.95 1.92
CA ALA A 439 -1.73 13.61 2.44
C ALA A 439 -2.74 13.27 3.55
N SER A 440 -3.04 14.20 4.46
CA SER A 440 -4.06 14.00 5.49
C SER A 440 -5.46 13.92 4.89
N ALA A 441 -5.77 14.72 3.86
CA ALA A 441 -7.04 14.66 3.14
C ALA A 441 -7.26 13.30 2.45
N LEU A 442 -6.21 12.74 1.82
CA LEU A 442 -6.28 11.41 1.21
C LEU A 442 -6.43 10.29 2.25
N ARG A 443 -5.84 10.43 3.45
CA ARG A 443 -5.99 9.43 4.51
C ARG A 443 -7.37 9.45 5.18
N SER A 444 -8.03 10.61 5.20
CA SER A 444 -9.34 10.81 5.86
C SER A 444 -10.54 10.61 4.93
N VAL A 445 -10.41 10.95 3.64
CA VAL A 445 -11.50 10.90 2.66
C VAL A 445 -11.20 9.83 1.61
N GLN A 446 -12.15 8.92 1.37
CA GLN A 446 -12.04 7.79 0.41
C GLN A 446 -12.14 8.23 -1.06
N VAL A 447 -11.30 9.20 -1.46
CA VAL A 447 -11.28 9.75 -2.82
C VAL A 447 -10.31 9.00 -3.74
N VAL A 448 -10.61 8.99 -5.03
CA VAL A 448 -9.78 8.35 -6.07
C VAL A 448 -8.63 9.25 -6.55
N GLY A 449 -8.65 10.52 -6.17
CA GLY A 449 -7.63 11.48 -6.56
C GLY A 449 -7.82 12.85 -5.94
N VAL A 450 -6.94 13.76 -6.29
CA VAL A 450 -6.91 15.14 -5.82
C VAL A 450 -6.67 16.14 -6.97
N ASP A 451 -7.22 17.34 -6.82
CA ASP A 451 -7.02 18.46 -7.73
C ASP A 451 -6.62 19.71 -6.93
N VAL A 452 -5.59 20.43 -7.40
CA VAL A 452 -5.13 21.66 -6.76
C VAL A 452 -4.94 22.80 -7.75
N ALA A 453 -5.37 23.99 -7.33
CA ALA A 453 -5.10 25.25 -8.03
C ALA A 453 -4.25 26.18 -7.16
N SER A 454 -4.86 26.95 -6.25
CA SER A 454 -4.20 28.01 -5.47
C SER A 454 -3.16 27.52 -4.46
N GLY A 455 -3.31 26.32 -3.89
CA GLY A 455 -2.41 25.83 -2.83
C GLY A 455 -0.98 25.53 -3.29
N VAL A 456 -0.73 25.57 -4.60
CA VAL A 456 0.60 25.37 -5.20
C VAL A 456 1.06 26.58 -6.02
N GLU A 457 0.43 27.74 -5.83
CA GLU A 457 0.85 29.00 -6.45
C GLU A 457 1.98 29.67 -5.66
N ALA A 458 2.81 30.43 -6.36
CA ALA A 458 3.72 31.39 -5.74
C ALA A 458 2.92 32.52 -5.07
N ALA A 459 3.58 33.29 -4.20
CA ALA A 459 2.97 34.45 -3.57
C ALA A 459 2.38 35.40 -4.63
N ARG A 460 1.13 35.82 -4.45
CA ARG A 460 0.44 36.67 -5.43
C ARG A 460 1.05 38.05 -5.46
N ALA A 461 1.44 38.50 -6.65
CA ALA A 461 1.75 39.89 -6.93
C ALA A 461 0.50 40.58 -7.50
N SER A 462 0.20 41.78 -7.00
CA SER A 462 -0.95 42.56 -7.50
C SER A 462 -0.84 42.82 -9.01
N GLY A 463 -1.97 42.69 -9.71
CA GLY A 463 -2.05 42.94 -11.17
C GLY A 463 -1.39 41.89 -12.07
N ARG A 464 -0.85 40.79 -11.53
CA ARG A 464 -0.27 39.69 -12.34
C ARG A 464 -1.09 38.42 -12.20
N ARG A 465 -1.21 37.66 -13.30
CA ARG A 465 -1.80 36.31 -13.27
C ARG A 465 -1.02 35.42 -12.28
N PRO A 466 -1.70 34.60 -11.46
CA PRO A 466 -1.03 33.68 -10.55
C PRO A 466 -0.16 32.68 -11.33
N ARG A 467 1.01 32.34 -10.79
CA ARG A 467 1.94 31.37 -11.35
C ARG A 467 2.13 30.21 -10.38
N LYS A 468 2.39 29.01 -10.92
CA LYS A 468 2.68 27.83 -10.10
C LYS A 468 4.09 27.93 -9.52
N ASP A 469 4.23 27.56 -8.25
CA ASP A 469 5.53 27.40 -7.60
C ASP A 469 6.03 25.96 -7.84
N PRO A 470 7.16 25.75 -8.52
CA PRO A 470 7.63 24.40 -8.86
C PRO A 470 7.85 23.50 -7.65
N TYR A 471 8.34 24.05 -6.53
CA TYR A 471 8.57 23.30 -5.30
C TYR A 471 7.24 22.84 -4.69
N ARG A 472 6.27 23.75 -4.55
CA ARG A 472 4.95 23.40 -4.00
C ARG A 472 4.21 22.40 -4.88
N VAL A 473 4.33 22.50 -6.21
CA VAL A 473 3.78 21.52 -7.14
C VAL A 473 4.41 20.15 -6.92
N ALA A 474 5.74 20.06 -6.89
CA ALA A 474 6.46 18.80 -6.67
C ALA A 474 6.09 18.17 -5.32
N MET A 475 6.08 18.96 -4.24
CA MET A 475 5.67 18.50 -2.91
C MET A 475 4.22 18.03 -2.89
N PHE A 476 3.30 18.75 -3.54
CA PHE A 476 1.90 18.32 -3.61
C PHE A 476 1.77 16.96 -4.29
N VAL A 477 2.42 16.76 -5.45
CA VAL A 477 2.37 15.48 -6.15
C VAL A 477 3.01 14.38 -5.31
N LYS A 478 4.19 14.62 -4.74
CA LYS A 478 4.89 13.65 -3.86
C LYS A 478 3.99 13.20 -2.72
N ARG A 479 3.49 14.15 -1.92
CA ARG A 479 2.66 13.85 -0.74
C ARG A 479 1.34 13.20 -1.12
N ALA A 480 0.77 13.51 -2.29
CA ALA A 480 -0.43 12.84 -2.79
C ALA A 480 -0.17 11.37 -3.17
N ARG A 481 0.92 11.09 -3.88
CA ARG A 481 1.27 9.73 -4.32
C ARG A 481 1.66 8.82 -3.15
N GLU A 482 2.30 9.38 -2.13
CA GLU A 482 2.79 8.62 -0.96
C GLU A 482 1.78 8.48 0.16
N ALA A 483 0.69 9.26 0.16
CA ALA A 483 -0.25 9.40 1.27
C ALA A 483 -0.79 8.06 1.83
N ARG A 484 -0.97 7.08 0.94
CA ARG A 484 -1.56 5.76 1.23
C ARG A 484 -0.59 4.59 0.97
N LEU A 485 0.63 4.87 0.52
CA LEU A 485 1.65 3.82 0.42
C LEU A 485 1.91 3.24 1.82
N ASP A 486 2.11 1.92 1.86
CA ASP A 486 2.27 1.13 3.09
C ASP A 486 1.10 1.29 4.08
N ARG A 487 -0.09 1.64 3.59
CA ARG A 487 -1.32 1.72 4.38
C ARG A 487 -2.44 0.95 3.68
N PRO A 488 -2.28 -0.38 3.47
CA PRO A 488 -3.16 -1.16 2.60
C PRO A 488 -4.62 -1.17 3.07
N ASN A 489 -4.87 -0.97 4.37
CA ASN A 489 -6.21 -0.99 4.96
C ASN A 489 -6.97 0.33 4.83
N LEU A 490 -6.40 1.35 4.19
CA LEU A 490 -7.16 2.56 3.85
C LEU A 490 -7.98 2.29 2.59
N ALA A 491 -9.29 2.48 2.70
CA ALA A 491 -10.20 2.37 1.56
C ALA A 491 -9.97 3.51 0.55
N VAL A 492 -9.89 3.15 -0.72
CA VAL A 492 -9.52 4.05 -1.82
C VAL A 492 -10.72 4.46 -2.66
N ARG A 493 -11.76 3.63 -2.67
CA ARG A 493 -12.95 3.78 -3.52
C ARG A 493 -14.21 3.48 -2.69
N PRO A 494 -15.36 4.04 -3.06
CA PRO A 494 -16.63 3.60 -2.49
C PRO A 494 -16.83 2.10 -2.76
N ALA A 495 -17.39 1.40 -1.77
CA ALA A 495 -17.86 0.03 -1.92
C ALA A 495 -19.40 0.06 -1.92
N PRO A 496 -20.07 -0.12 -3.07
CA PRO A 496 -21.54 -0.15 -3.18
C PRO A 496 -22.18 -1.43 -2.59
N VAL A 497 -21.69 -1.86 -1.44
CA VAL A 497 -22.22 -2.98 -0.65
C VAL A 497 -22.40 -2.51 0.79
N HIS A 498 -23.17 -3.26 1.57
CA HIS A 498 -23.38 -2.91 2.98
C HIS A 498 -22.02 -2.85 3.72
N PRO A 499 -21.71 -1.77 4.48
CA PRO A 499 -20.40 -1.61 5.14
C PRO A 499 -20.04 -2.77 6.07
N GLY A 500 -21.03 -3.39 6.69
CA GLY A 500 -20.84 -4.56 7.55
C GLY A 500 -20.40 -5.85 6.86
N LEU A 501 -20.31 -5.84 5.52
CA LEU A 501 -19.68 -6.93 4.74
C LEU A 501 -18.18 -6.69 4.50
N ILE A 502 -17.71 -5.45 4.68
CA ILE A 502 -16.32 -5.03 4.43
C ILE A 502 -15.54 -4.89 5.74
N GLU A 503 -16.16 -4.33 6.77
CA GLU A 503 -15.56 -4.13 8.10
C GLU A 503 -16.48 -4.63 9.22
N ALA A 504 -15.84 -5.17 10.27
CA ALA A 504 -16.48 -5.43 11.54
C ALA A 504 -16.92 -4.13 12.23
N ASP A 505 -17.94 -4.19 13.09
CA ASP A 505 -18.24 -3.11 14.02
C ASP A 505 -17.27 -3.12 15.22
N GLU A 506 -17.48 -2.21 16.17
CA GLU A 506 -16.68 -2.08 17.40
C GLU A 506 -16.74 -3.31 18.32
N HIS A 507 -17.72 -4.20 18.12
CA HIS A 507 -17.85 -5.47 18.84
C HIS A 507 -17.28 -6.65 18.04
N GLY A 508 -16.63 -6.38 16.91
CA GLY A 508 -16.07 -7.42 16.07
C GLY A 508 -17.10 -8.20 15.26
N ARG A 509 -18.25 -7.57 14.94
CA ARG A 509 -19.37 -8.22 14.26
C ARG A 509 -19.57 -7.79 12.81
N TRP A 510 -19.95 -8.75 11.99
CA TRP A 510 -20.09 -8.72 10.54
C TRP A 510 -21.52 -9.02 10.12
N GLY A 511 -21.88 -8.59 8.91
CA GLY A 511 -23.21 -8.77 8.33
C GLY A 511 -24.00 -7.47 8.25
N ALA A 512 -25.11 -7.48 7.51
CA ALA A 512 -26.04 -6.37 7.47
C ALA A 512 -26.71 -6.14 8.84
N ASP A 513 -27.00 -7.23 9.54
CA ASP A 513 -27.60 -7.32 10.87
C ASP A 513 -26.57 -7.46 12.01
N ARG A 514 -25.26 -7.43 11.68
CA ARG A 514 -24.16 -7.67 12.64
C ARG A 514 -24.28 -9.02 13.37
N ALA A 515 -24.76 -10.05 12.68
CA ALA A 515 -24.98 -11.38 13.24
C ALA A 515 -23.70 -12.18 13.57
N PHE A 516 -22.62 -12.05 12.80
CA PHE A 516 -21.48 -12.97 12.88
C PHE A 516 -20.24 -12.33 13.48
N GLY A 517 -19.37 -13.09 14.12
CA GLY A 517 -18.14 -12.61 14.76
C GLY A 517 -18.28 -12.52 16.28
N GLY A 518 -17.80 -11.42 16.87
CA GLY A 518 -17.83 -11.21 18.32
C GLY A 518 -16.69 -11.87 19.09
N ARG A 519 -16.85 -11.92 20.41
CA ARG A 519 -15.90 -12.50 21.38
C ARG A 519 -16.64 -13.45 22.33
N TYR A 520 -16.72 -14.70 21.94
CA TYR A 520 -17.39 -15.76 22.72
C TYR A 520 -16.34 -16.62 23.43
N VAL A 521 -15.57 -16.00 24.31
CA VAL A 521 -14.46 -16.62 25.05
C VAL A 521 -14.69 -16.53 26.56
N PRO A 522 -13.99 -17.34 27.37
CA PRO A 522 -13.95 -17.13 28.82
C PRO A 522 -13.42 -15.74 29.18
N GLU A 523 -13.92 -15.17 30.28
CA GLU A 523 -13.52 -13.85 30.78
C GLU A 523 -11.99 -13.71 30.94
N THR A 524 -11.31 -14.80 31.30
CA THR A 524 -9.85 -14.85 31.46
C THR A 524 -9.06 -14.50 30.19
N LEU A 525 -9.67 -14.59 28.99
CA LEU A 525 -9.04 -14.21 27.72
C LEU A 525 -9.37 -12.79 27.27
N MET A 526 -10.33 -12.11 27.89
CA MET A 526 -10.79 -10.79 27.43
C MET A 526 -9.67 -9.75 27.49
N ALA A 527 -8.90 -9.71 28.58
CA ALA A 527 -7.75 -8.80 28.71
C ALA A 527 -6.70 -9.02 27.61
N ALA A 528 -6.48 -10.27 27.20
CA ALA A 528 -5.55 -10.64 26.11
C ALA A 528 -6.04 -10.11 24.76
N LEU A 529 -7.32 -10.34 24.46
CA LEU A 529 -7.95 -9.94 23.22
C LEU A 529 -8.04 -8.42 23.10
N GLU A 530 -8.32 -7.71 24.19
CA GLU A 530 -8.30 -6.26 24.21
C GLU A 530 -6.88 -5.70 24.04
N GLN A 531 -5.87 -6.32 24.65
CA GLN A 531 -4.47 -5.95 24.42
C GLN A 531 -4.13 -6.12 22.93
N LEU A 532 -4.51 -7.26 22.35
CA LEU A 532 -4.29 -7.56 20.93
C LEU A 532 -5.04 -6.57 20.03
N GLU A 533 -6.29 -6.24 20.33
CA GLU A 533 -7.09 -5.27 19.58
C GLU A 533 -6.47 -3.88 19.62
N ARG A 534 -6.13 -3.37 20.79
CA ARG A 534 -5.52 -2.03 20.93
C ARG A 534 -4.18 -1.96 20.20
N ALA A 535 -3.36 -3.00 20.31
CA ALA A 535 -2.09 -3.07 19.61
C ALA A 535 -2.29 -3.17 18.10
N TYR A 536 -3.22 -4.00 17.64
CA TYR A 536 -3.47 -4.12 16.21
C TYR A 536 -4.11 -2.85 15.63
N ALA A 537 -5.03 -2.20 16.32
CA ALA A 537 -5.66 -0.96 15.87
C ALA A 537 -4.63 0.15 15.64
N SER A 538 -3.59 0.25 16.49
CA SER A 538 -2.50 1.22 16.29
C SER A 538 -1.59 0.84 15.12
N LEU A 539 -1.34 -0.45 14.91
CA LEU A 539 -0.47 -0.96 13.83
C LEU A 539 -1.17 -1.05 12.48
N ARG A 540 -2.49 -1.22 12.45
CA ARG A 540 -3.30 -1.45 11.23
C ARG A 540 -3.09 -0.36 10.18
N HIS A 541 -2.79 0.85 10.61
CA HIS A 541 -2.49 2.01 9.77
C HIS A 541 -1.09 2.60 10.01
N ASP A 542 -0.23 1.94 10.80
CA ASP A 542 1.17 2.34 10.97
C ASP A 542 1.97 1.94 9.71
N PRO A 543 2.44 2.90 8.92
CA PRO A 543 3.18 2.60 7.70
C PRO A 543 4.50 1.85 7.96
N ARG A 544 5.06 1.94 9.18
CA ARG A 544 6.30 1.23 9.53
C ARG A 544 6.08 -0.27 9.55
N PHE A 545 5.02 -0.73 10.22
CA PHE A 545 4.68 -2.15 10.32
C PHE A 545 4.49 -2.76 8.93
N TRP A 546 3.75 -2.07 8.06
CA TRP A 546 3.48 -2.55 6.71
C TRP A 546 4.69 -2.47 5.79
N ALA A 547 5.58 -1.49 5.95
CA ALA A 547 6.83 -1.43 5.21
C ALA A 547 7.78 -2.57 5.60
N GLU A 548 7.92 -2.86 6.90
CA GLU A 548 8.70 -4.00 7.40
C GLU A 548 8.13 -5.33 6.92
N LEU A 549 6.81 -5.53 7.06
CA LEU A 549 6.15 -6.73 6.58
C LEU A 549 6.29 -6.87 5.07
N ARG A 550 6.18 -5.79 4.29
CA ARG A 550 6.36 -5.80 2.84
C ARG A 550 7.76 -6.27 2.45
N VAL A 551 8.81 -5.78 3.12
CA VAL A 551 10.19 -6.25 2.89
C VAL A 551 10.28 -7.76 3.10
N LEU A 552 9.71 -8.29 4.20
CA LEU A 552 9.68 -9.74 4.45
C LEU A 552 8.88 -10.49 3.38
N LEU A 553 7.73 -9.97 2.97
CA LEU A 553 6.90 -10.60 1.94
C LEU A 553 7.61 -10.66 0.58
N GLU A 554 8.31 -9.60 0.19
CA GLU A 554 9.00 -9.50 -1.10
C GLU A 554 10.28 -10.33 -1.11
N THR A 555 11.14 -10.15 -0.09
CA THR A 555 12.50 -10.74 -0.08
C THR A 555 12.57 -12.15 0.49
N TYR A 556 11.65 -12.51 1.39
CA TYR A 556 11.64 -13.81 2.07
C TYR A 556 10.48 -14.70 1.63
N ALA A 557 9.26 -14.16 1.53
CA ALA A 557 8.09 -14.95 1.11
C ALA A 557 7.97 -15.12 -0.41
N GLY A 558 8.66 -14.30 -1.21
CA GLY A 558 8.68 -14.37 -2.67
C GLY A 558 7.48 -13.69 -3.35
N ARG A 559 6.94 -12.62 -2.76
CA ARG A 559 5.82 -11.84 -3.33
C ARG A 559 6.31 -10.76 -4.32
N PRO A 560 5.47 -10.34 -5.28
CA PRO A 560 4.14 -10.86 -5.58
C PRO A 560 4.18 -12.27 -6.17
N THR A 561 3.21 -13.10 -5.84
CA THR A 561 3.10 -14.43 -6.45
C THR A 561 2.59 -14.31 -7.89
N ALA A 562 2.94 -15.26 -8.75
CA ALA A 562 2.59 -15.24 -10.16
C ALA A 562 1.05 -15.31 -10.39
N LEU A 563 0.61 -14.69 -11.49
CA LEU A 563 -0.71 -14.90 -12.08
C LEU A 563 -0.53 -15.70 -13.36
N TYR A 564 -1.09 -16.92 -13.41
CA TYR A 564 -0.88 -17.86 -14.52
C TYR A 564 -2.16 -18.07 -15.31
N ARG A 565 -2.09 -18.00 -16.65
CA ARG A 565 -3.21 -18.31 -17.54
C ARG A 565 -3.18 -19.79 -17.94
N ALA A 566 -4.22 -20.53 -17.57
CA ALA A 566 -4.33 -21.98 -17.71
C ALA A 566 -5.30 -22.35 -18.86
N ASP A 567 -4.86 -22.16 -20.11
CA ASP A 567 -5.73 -22.34 -21.28
C ASP A 567 -6.19 -23.80 -21.47
N ARG A 568 -5.35 -24.79 -21.18
CA ARG A 568 -5.70 -26.22 -21.36
C ARG A 568 -6.75 -26.67 -20.33
N LEU A 569 -6.61 -26.20 -19.10
CA LEU A 569 -7.58 -26.40 -18.04
C LEU A 569 -8.88 -25.63 -18.32
N ALA A 570 -8.80 -24.44 -18.91
CA ALA A 570 -9.98 -23.68 -19.33
C ALA A 570 -10.81 -24.46 -20.37
N ASP A 571 -10.16 -25.03 -21.38
CA ASP A 571 -10.82 -25.85 -22.41
C ASP A 571 -11.48 -27.10 -21.80
N ALA A 572 -10.77 -27.81 -20.91
CA ALA A 572 -11.30 -28.96 -20.21
C ALA A 572 -12.51 -28.59 -19.32
N THR A 573 -12.41 -27.47 -18.60
CA THR A 573 -13.49 -26.93 -17.74
C THR A 573 -14.74 -26.61 -18.56
N LEU A 574 -14.59 -25.96 -19.71
CA LEU A 574 -15.72 -25.69 -20.63
C LEU A 574 -16.32 -26.97 -21.19
N GLY A 575 -15.49 -27.96 -21.54
CA GLY A 575 -15.94 -29.28 -21.98
C GLY A 575 -16.82 -29.95 -20.92
N ALA A 576 -16.35 -29.99 -19.68
CA ALA A 576 -17.11 -30.53 -18.54
C ALA A 576 -18.40 -29.75 -18.29
N ALA A 577 -18.36 -28.41 -18.32
CA ALA A 577 -19.54 -27.57 -18.12
C ALA A 577 -20.61 -27.80 -19.21
N ARG A 578 -20.20 -27.98 -20.47
CA ARG A 578 -21.11 -28.32 -21.58
C ARG A 578 -21.75 -29.69 -21.39
N GLY A 579 -21.03 -30.66 -20.83
CA GLY A 579 -21.57 -31.97 -20.47
C GLY A 579 -22.65 -31.91 -19.38
N LEU A 580 -22.70 -30.81 -18.63
CA LEU A 580 -23.70 -30.54 -17.59
C LEU A 580 -24.82 -29.61 -18.06
N ALA A 581 -24.78 -29.09 -19.29
CA ALA A 581 -25.78 -28.15 -19.78
C ALA A 581 -27.12 -28.85 -20.09
N ASP A 582 -28.22 -28.18 -19.77
CA ASP A 582 -29.58 -28.57 -20.19
C ASP A 582 -30.33 -27.32 -20.70
N ALA A 583 -31.55 -27.51 -21.22
CA ALA A 583 -32.32 -26.42 -21.83
C ALA A 583 -32.82 -25.34 -20.83
N GLU A 584 -32.81 -25.64 -19.53
CA GLU A 584 -33.28 -24.73 -18.48
C GLU A 584 -32.11 -23.95 -17.83
N ARG A 585 -30.86 -24.33 -18.13
CA ARG A 585 -29.63 -23.74 -17.59
C ARG A 585 -29.11 -22.54 -18.41
N PRO A 586 -28.31 -21.67 -17.78
CA PRO A 586 -27.70 -20.54 -18.48
C PRO A 586 -26.80 -20.99 -19.64
N PRO A 587 -26.63 -20.15 -20.68
CA PRO A 587 -25.70 -20.45 -21.76
C PRO A 587 -24.27 -20.56 -21.23
N ILE A 588 -23.57 -21.60 -21.67
CA ILE A 588 -22.15 -21.80 -21.37
C ILE A 588 -21.33 -20.83 -22.24
N PRO A 589 -20.36 -20.08 -21.68
CA PRO A 589 -19.47 -19.22 -22.46
C PRO A 589 -18.79 -19.96 -23.62
N SER A 590 -18.69 -19.29 -24.77
CA SER A 590 -17.91 -19.82 -25.90
C SER A 590 -16.41 -19.85 -25.58
N ARG A 591 -15.94 -18.89 -24.77
CA ARG A 591 -14.53 -18.70 -24.41
C ARG A 591 -14.37 -18.46 -22.91
N LEU A 592 -13.38 -19.14 -22.33
CA LEU A 592 -13.00 -19.02 -20.93
C LEU A 592 -11.52 -18.69 -20.83
N ARG A 593 -11.20 -17.59 -20.15
CA ARG A 593 -9.83 -17.26 -19.72
C ARG A 593 -9.72 -17.57 -18.24
N LEU A 594 -9.10 -18.71 -17.93
CA LEU A 594 -8.89 -19.16 -16.56
C LEU A 594 -7.52 -18.71 -16.05
N TYR A 595 -7.53 -17.96 -14.95
CA TYR A 595 -6.34 -17.47 -14.28
C TYR A 595 -6.17 -18.09 -12.90
N LEU A 596 -4.94 -18.48 -12.56
CA LEU A 596 -4.58 -19.06 -11.27
C LEU A 596 -3.70 -18.06 -10.50
N LYS A 597 -4.12 -17.67 -9.29
CA LYS A 597 -3.27 -16.90 -8.37
C LYS A 597 -2.39 -17.87 -7.57
N ARG A 598 -1.10 -17.91 -7.90
CA ARG A 598 -0.13 -18.97 -7.55
C ARG A 598 0.45 -18.86 -6.13
N GLU A 599 -0.40 -18.97 -5.10
CA GLU A 599 0.07 -18.98 -3.70
C GLU A 599 0.82 -20.27 -3.32
N ASP A 600 0.81 -21.28 -4.17
CA ASP A 600 1.66 -22.48 -4.10
C ASP A 600 3.17 -22.17 -4.20
N LEU A 601 3.51 -21.06 -4.88
CA LEU A 601 4.89 -20.61 -5.07
C LEU A 601 5.41 -19.75 -3.92
N ALA A 602 4.54 -19.31 -3.01
CA ALA A 602 4.98 -18.59 -1.83
C ALA A 602 5.89 -19.49 -0.98
N HIS A 603 6.88 -18.89 -0.30
CA HIS A 603 7.74 -19.64 0.62
C HIS A 603 6.90 -20.45 1.62
N THR A 604 7.41 -21.60 2.03
CA THR A 604 6.72 -22.69 2.75
C THR A 604 5.71 -23.50 1.93
N GLY A 605 5.17 -22.95 0.83
CA GLY A 605 4.33 -23.64 -0.16
C GLY A 605 2.83 -23.31 -0.12
N ALA A 606 2.43 -22.27 0.62
CA ALA A 606 1.03 -21.86 0.73
C ALA A 606 0.88 -20.40 1.20
N HIS A 607 -0.33 -19.87 1.02
CA HIS A 607 -0.75 -18.54 1.52
C HIS A 607 -0.55 -18.31 3.03
N LYS A 608 -0.34 -19.36 3.83
CA LYS A 608 -0.21 -19.26 5.30
C LYS A 608 1.00 -18.42 5.74
N ILE A 609 2.05 -18.34 4.94
CA ILE A 609 3.24 -17.55 5.25
C ILE A 609 2.93 -16.05 5.40
N ASN A 610 1.95 -15.52 4.65
CA ASN A 610 1.54 -14.11 4.75
C ASN A 610 1.07 -13.77 6.17
N ASN A 611 0.19 -14.62 6.70
CA ASN A 611 -0.36 -14.50 8.04
C ASN A 611 0.71 -14.73 9.12
N ALA A 612 1.53 -15.77 8.97
CA ALA A 612 2.55 -16.12 9.95
C ALA A 612 3.59 -15.02 10.12
N LEU A 613 4.11 -14.44 9.02
CA LEU A 613 5.06 -13.32 9.09
C LEU A 613 4.44 -12.09 9.76
N GLY A 614 3.20 -11.73 9.37
CA GLY A 614 2.51 -10.58 9.93
C GLY A 614 2.23 -10.72 11.43
N GLN A 615 1.73 -11.88 11.88
CA GLN A 615 1.48 -12.11 13.30
C GLN A 615 2.77 -12.29 14.11
N ALA A 616 3.82 -12.88 13.55
CA ALA A 616 5.11 -12.98 14.24
C ALA A 616 5.77 -11.59 14.42
N LEU A 617 5.63 -10.70 13.43
CA LEU A 617 6.05 -9.30 13.56
C LEU A 617 5.18 -8.57 14.62
N LEU A 618 3.86 -8.83 14.64
CA LEU A 618 2.95 -8.32 15.67
C LEU A 618 3.35 -8.80 17.08
N THR A 619 3.80 -10.05 17.24
CA THR A 619 4.33 -10.58 18.52
C THR A 619 5.45 -9.70 19.07
N GLN A 620 6.41 -9.30 18.22
CA GLN A 620 7.50 -8.42 18.64
C GLN A 620 6.98 -7.03 19.07
N ARG A 621 5.99 -6.48 18.35
CA ARG A 621 5.36 -5.19 18.70
C ARG A 621 4.54 -5.26 19.99
N LEU A 622 3.98 -6.42 20.31
CA LEU A 622 3.29 -6.69 21.57
C LEU A 622 4.26 -6.89 22.75
N GLY A 623 5.58 -6.99 22.50
CA GLY A 623 6.57 -7.30 23.53
C GLY A 623 6.47 -8.74 24.06
N LYS A 624 5.84 -9.65 23.30
CA LYS A 624 5.69 -11.06 23.68
C LYS A 624 6.95 -11.82 23.27
N THR A 625 7.33 -12.79 24.09
CA THR A 625 8.60 -13.53 23.97
C THR A 625 8.41 -14.98 23.54
N ARG A 626 7.16 -15.41 23.31
CA ARG A 626 6.82 -16.77 22.90
C ARG A 626 5.61 -16.77 21.95
N VAL A 627 5.65 -17.67 20.98
CA VAL A 627 4.54 -17.93 20.06
C VAL A 627 4.00 -19.34 20.30
N ILE A 628 2.67 -19.46 20.25
CA ILE A 628 1.99 -20.74 20.09
C ILE A 628 1.10 -20.73 18.84
N ALA A 629 0.88 -21.90 18.27
CA ALA A 629 -0.07 -22.12 17.17
C ALA A 629 -0.67 -23.53 17.23
N GLU A 630 -1.79 -23.74 16.54
CA GLU A 630 -2.35 -25.05 16.21
C GLU A 630 -1.94 -25.48 14.79
N THR A 631 -2.07 -26.75 14.45
CA THR A 631 -2.10 -27.16 13.04
C THR A 631 -2.78 -28.52 12.86
N GLY A 632 -3.45 -28.71 11.72
CA GLY A 632 -3.97 -30.01 11.24
C GLY A 632 -3.02 -30.55 10.18
N ALA A 633 -3.22 -30.17 8.91
CA ALA A 633 -2.37 -30.53 7.76
C ALA A 633 -0.85 -30.19 7.90
N GLY A 634 -0.45 -29.46 8.95
CA GLY A 634 0.94 -29.06 9.20
C GLY A 634 1.39 -27.75 8.54
N GLN A 635 0.66 -27.24 7.54
CA GLN A 635 1.08 -26.04 6.79
C GLN A 635 1.12 -24.77 7.64
N HIS A 636 0.13 -24.53 8.51
CA HIS A 636 0.14 -23.38 9.42
C HIS A 636 1.26 -23.50 10.47
N GLY A 637 1.45 -24.70 11.01
CA GLY A 637 2.55 -24.99 11.94
C GLY A 637 3.93 -24.72 11.32
N VAL A 638 4.17 -25.19 10.09
CA VAL A 638 5.41 -24.94 9.34
C VAL A 638 5.59 -23.44 9.06
N ALA A 639 4.54 -22.73 8.62
CA ALA A 639 4.62 -21.30 8.37
C ALA A 639 4.95 -20.51 9.65
N THR A 640 4.31 -20.85 10.78
CA THR A 640 4.55 -20.22 12.07
C THR A 640 5.96 -20.51 12.59
N ALA A 641 6.40 -21.77 12.54
CA ALA A 641 7.77 -22.16 12.89
C ALA A 641 8.80 -21.41 12.04
N THR A 642 8.55 -21.27 10.73
CA THR A 642 9.41 -20.52 9.80
C THR A 642 9.53 -19.06 10.20
N ALA A 643 8.39 -18.37 10.42
CA ALA A 643 8.38 -16.97 10.81
C ALA A 643 9.03 -16.74 12.18
N CYS A 644 8.83 -17.66 13.13
CA CYS A 644 9.43 -17.59 14.45
C CYS A 644 10.94 -17.81 14.42
N ALA A 645 11.42 -18.78 13.63
CA ALA A 645 12.85 -19.00 13.43
C ALA A 645 13.53 -17.76 12.83
N LEU A 646 12.90 -17.13 11.83
CA LEU A 646 13.39 -15.91 11.19
C LEU A 646 13.49 -14.73 12.17
N LEU A 647 12.49 -14.56 13.04
CA LEU A 647 12.38 -13.43 13.97
C LEU A 647 12.93 -13.72 15.38
N GLY A 648 13.58 -14.87 15.58
CA GLY A 648 14.18 -15.25 16.86
C GLY A 648 13.17 -15.48 17.98
N LEU A 649 11.99 -16.00 17.67
CA LEU A 649 10.91 -16.27 18.64
C LEU A 649 10.82 -17.77 18.96
N PRO A 650 10.78 -18.18 20.24
CA PRO A 650 10.38 -19.52 20.65
C PRO A 650 8.98 -19.88 20.14
N CYS A 651 8.83 -21.05 19.52
CA CYS A 651 7.59 -21.50 18.90
C CYS A 651 7.17 -22.88 19.42
N VAL A 652 5.91 -23.00 19.83
CA VAL A 652 5.27 -24.27 20.17
C VAL A 652 4.04 -24.47 19.29
N VAL A 653 3.99 -25.60 18.60
CA VAL A 653 2.87 -25.97 17.72
C VAL A 653 2.13 -27.16 18.30
N TYR A 654 0.84 -26.99 18.55
CA TYR A 654 -0.08 -28.04 18.96
C TYR A 654 -0.63 -28.76 17.72
N MET A 655 -0.58 -30.09 17.72
CA MET A 655 -1.02 -30.90 16.59
C MET A 655 -1.67 -32.19 17.09
N GLY A 656 -2.80 -32.57 16.52
CA GLY A 656 -3.50 -33.81 16.87
C GLY A 656 -2.65 -35.05 16.59
N ALA A 657 -2.71 -36.07 17.43
CA ALA A 657 -1.90 -37.28 17.28
C ALA A 657 -2.17 -38.00 15.93
N GLN A 658 -3.42 -38.00 15.46
CA GLN A 658 -3.75 -38.56 14.14
C GLN A 658 -3.13 -37.74 13.00
N ASP A 659 -3.15 -36.42 13.13
CA ASP A 659 -2.56 -35.52 12.13
C ASP A 659 -1.04 -35.63 12.08
N ILE A 660 -0.39 -35.81 13.25
CA ILE A 660 1.05 -36.07 13.34
C ILE A 660 1.41 -37.32 12.52
N GLU A 661 0.67 -38.42 12.68
CA GLU A 661 0.90 -39.65 11.92
C GLU A 661 0.70 -39.44 10.41
N ARG A 662 -0.39 -38.76 10.02
CA ARG A 662 -0.72 -38.50 8.61
C ARG A 662 0.24 -37.52 7.92
N GLN A 663 0.84 -36.60 8.66
CA GLN A 663 1.59 -35.45 8.14
C GLN A 663 3.03 -35.38 8.65
N GLN A 664 3.65 -36.54 8.89
CA GLN A 664 5.03 -36.68 9.36
C GLN A 664 6.05 -35.74 8.68
N PRO A 665 6.04 -35.54 7.33
CA PRO A 665 6.98 -34.61 6.70
C PRO A 665 6.88 -33.17 7.23
N ASN A 666 5.68 -32.68 7.54
CA ASN A 666 5.52 -31.33 8.08
C ASN A 666 5.93 -31.26 9.56
N VAL A 667 5.75 -32.33 10.34
CA VAL A 667 6.26 -32.43 11.72
C VAL A 667 7.79 -32.33 11.74
N LEU A 668 8.46 -33.10 10.88
CA LEU A 668 9.92 -33.05 10.75
C LEU A 668 10.42 -31.66 10.32
N ARG A 669 9.71 -30.99 9.40
CA ARG A 669 10.02 -29.60 9.01
C ARG A 669 9.90 -28.65 10.20
N MET A 670 8.86 -28.76 11.03
CA MET A 670 8.70 -27.91 12.22
C MET A 670 9.85 -28.09 13.22
N HIS A 671 10.26 -29.33 13.48
CA HIS A 671 11.41 -29.59 14.33
C HIS A 671 12.73 -29.06 13.76
N ALA A 672 12.96 -29.22 12.45
CA ALA A 672 14.15 -28.67 11.79
C ALA A 672 14.20 -27.13 11.85
N LEU A 673 13.05 -26.47 11.93
CA LEU A 673 12.93 -25.01 12.13
C LEU A 673 13.04 -24.61 13.61
N GLY A 674 13.25 -25.55 14.53
CA GLY A 674 13.42 -25.28 15.96
C GLY A 674 12.11 -25.14 16.75
N ALA A 675 10.96 -25.49 16.17
CA ALA A 675 9.70 -25.49 16.90
C ALA A 675 9.51 -26.78 17.73
N GLU A 676 8.90 -26.62 18.90
CA GLU A 676 8.38 -27.73 19.70
C GLU A 676 7.02 -28.16 19.14
N VAL A 677 6.85 -29.43 18.78
CA VAL A 677 5.56 -29.99 18.35
C VAL A 677 4.94 -30.78 19.50
N ARG A 678 3.81 -30.32 20.02
CA ARG A 678 3.07 -30.96 21.12
C ARG A 678 1.92 -31.78 20.57
N SER A 679 2.01 -33.09 20.78
CA SER A 679 0.94 -34.03 20.39
C SER A 679 -0.28 -33.89 21.29
N VAL A 680 -1.46 -33.79 20.67
CA VAL A 680 -2.75 -33.74 21.35
C VAL A 680 -3.48 -35.05 21.14
N THR A 681 -3.73 -35.78 22.23
CA THR A 681 -4.37 -37.11 22.22
C THR A 681 -5.80 -37.09 22.75
N SER A 682 -6.29 -35.94 23.21
CA SER A 682 -7.67 -35.76 23.69
C SER A 682 -8.66 -35.71 22.53
N GLY A 683 -9.91 -36.11 22.80
CA GLY A 683 -11.00 -36.01 21.83
C GLY A 683 -10.78 -36.86 20.58
N SER A 684 -10.98 -36.25 19.42
CA SER A 684 -10.72 -36.86 18.09
C SER A 684 -9.22 -36.92 17.76
N ALA A 685 -8.39 -36.21 18.51
CA ALA A 685 -6.95 -36.04 18.27
C ALA A 685 -6.66 -35.46 16.86
N THR A 686 -7.43 -34.43 16.49
CA THR A 686 -7.34 -33.67 15.23
C THR A 686 -7.17 -32.16 15.46
N LEU A 687 -7.27 -31.34 14.41
CA LEU A 687 -7.17 -29.87 14.45
C LEU A 687 -8.06 -29.21 15.53
N LYS A 688 -9.31 -29.67 15.70
CA LYS A 688 -10.23 -29.12 16.72
C LYS A 688 -9.63 -29.22 18.12
N ASP A 689 -9.06 -30.37 18.45
CA ASP A 689 -8.48 -30.62 19.77
C ASP A 689 -7.16 -29.85 19.95
N ALA A 690 -6.37 -29.71 18.88
CA ALA A 690 -5.18 -28.87 18.88
C ALA A 690 -5.49 -27.38 19.16
N ILE A 691 -6.59 -26.85 18.60
CA ILE A 691 -7.08 -25.50 18.90
C ILE A 691 -7.42 -25.36 20.38
N ASN A 692 -8.13 -26.34 20.95
CA ASN A 692 -8.52 -26.32 22.36
C ASN A 692 -7.29 -26.29 23.30
N GLU A 693 -6.27 -27.10 23.02
CA GLU A 693 -5.03 -27.12 23.82
C GLU A 693 -4.20 -25.85 23.63
N ALA A 694 -4.11 -25.30 22.42
CA ALA A 694 -3.46 -24.01 22.18
C ALA A 694 -4.15 -22.88 22.95
N MET A 695 -5.49 -22.84 22.96
CA MET A 695 -6.24 -21.87 23.76
C MET A 695 -5.99 -22.04 25.27
N ARG A 696 -5.90 -23.28 25.78
CA ARG A 696 -5.57 -23.55 27.19
C ARG A 696 -4.17 -23.08 27.58
N ASP A 697 -3.18 -23.31 26.73
CA ASP A 697 -1.82 -22.75 26.92
C ASP A 697 -1.89 -21.22 26.96
N TRP A 698 -2.62 -20.62 26.02
CA TRP A 698 -2.73 -19.17 25.94
C TRP A 698 -3.32 -18.55 27.20
N VAL A 699 -4.41 -19.12 27.73
CA VAL A 699 -5.03 -18.69 29.00
C VAL A 699 -4.01 -18.68 30.13
N THR A 700 -3.14 -19.70 30.16
CA THR A 700 -2.15 -19.87 31.23
C THR A 700 -0.96 -18.93 31.07
N ASN A 701 -0.55 -18.62 29.84
CA ASN A 701 0.71 -17.91 29.51
C ASN A 701 0.50 -16.56 28.83
N VAL A 702 -0.67 -15.96 28.97
CA VAL A 702 -1.11 -14.74 28.27
C VAL A 702 -0.12 -13.56 28.37
N ALA A 703 0.58 -13.43 29.50
CA ALA A 703 1.51 -12.33 29.75
C ALA A 703 2.68 -12.33 28.76
N THR A 704 3.22 -13.50 28.44
CA THR A 704 4.45 -13.67 27.63
C THR A 704 4.19 -14.25 26.24
N THR A 705 3.04 -14.88 26.03
CA THR A 705 2.74 -15.66 24.82
C THR A 705 1.74 -14.95 23.92
N HIS A 706 2.03 -14.92 22.61
CA HIS A 706 1.06 -14.61 21.57
C HIS A 706 0.57 -15.89 20.89
N TYR A 707 -0.74 -16.04 20.75
CA TYR A 707 -1.35 -17.11 19.98
C TYR A 707 -1.48 -16.68 18.51
N VAL A 708 -0.74 -17.34 17.62
CA VAL A 708 -0.78 -17.09 16.17
C VAL A 708 -1.83 -17.99 15.55
N LEU A 709 -3.04 -17.45 15.39
CA LEU A 709 -4.20 -18.18 14.89
C LEU A 709 -4.12 -18.35 13.36
N GLY A 710 -4.41 -19.57 12.87
CA GLY A 710 -4.07 -19.98 11.50
C GLY A 710 -5.06 -19.62 10.40
N SER A 711 -6.25 -19.10 10.73
CA SER A 711 -7.29 -18.80 9.74
C SER A 711 -8.14 -17.59 10.09
N ALA A 712 -9.00 -17.12 9.18
CA ALA A 712 -9.87 -15.96 9.41
C ALA A 712 -11.10 -16.30 10.27
N MET A 713 -10.85 -16.97 11.40
CA MET A 713 -11.82 -17.45 12.38
C MET A 713 -11.44 -16.94 13.78
N GLY A 714 -12.12 -17.46 14.81
CA GLY A 714 -11.80 -17.12 16.20
C GLY A 714 -12.41 -15.80 16.66
N PRO A 715 -12.20 -15.43 17.93
CA PRO A 715 -12.74 -14.20 18.49
C PRO A 715 -12.10 -12.96 17.84
N HIS A 716 -12.86 -11.87 17.73
CA HIS A 716 -12.29 -10.58 17.37
C HIS A 716 -11.15 -10.20 18.33
N PRO A 717 -9.95 -9.79 17.85
CA PRO A 717 -9.67 -9.25 16.51
C PRO A 717 -9.09 -10.23 15.47
N TYR A 718 -8.99 -11.53 15.73
CA TYR A 718 -8.32 -12.47 14.82
C TYR A 718 -8.87 -12.49 13.38
N PRO A 719 -10.19 -12.56 13.14
CA PRO A 719 -10.72 -12.54 11.77
C PRO A 719 -10.27 -11.31 10.97
N THR A 720 -10.27 -10.14 11.61
CA THR A 720 -9.83 -8.86 11.03
C THR A 720 -8.33 -8.87 10.73
N ILE A 721 -7.50 -9.32 11.68
CA ILE A 721 -6.03 -9.41 11.53
C ILE A 721 -5.68 -10.34 10.37
N VAL A 722 -6.23 -11.55 10.37
CA VAL A 722 -5.89 -12.56 9.36
C VAL A 722 -6.36 -12.14 7.97
N ARG A 723 -7.56 -11.54 7.85
CA ARG A 723 -8.03 -10.95 6.59
C ARG A 723 -7.06 -9.90 6.09
N ASP A 724 -6.67 -8.93 6.92
CA ASP A 724 -5.82 -7.81 6.51
C ASP A 724 -4.42 -8.29 6.07
N LEU A 725 -3.86 -9.31 6.75
CA LEU A 725 -2.59 -9.92 6.37
C LEU A 725 -2.67 -10.76 5.09
N GLN A 726 -3.84 -11.32 4.78
CA GLN A 726 -4.06 -12.13 3.57
C GLN A 726 -4.58 -11.34 2.37
N ARG A 727 -5.16 -10.15 2.60
CA ARG A 727 -5.81 -9.31 1.57
C ARG A 727 -4.90 -9.01 0.37
N ARG A 728 -3.60 -8.99 0.59
CA ARG A 728 -2.59 -8.78 -0.46
C ARG A 728 -2.76 -9.74 -1.64
N ILE A 729 -3.27 -10.95 -1.43
CA ILE A 729 -3.54 -11.92 -2.49
C ILE A 729 -4.52 -11.35 -3.53
N GLY A 730 -5.65 -10.81 -3.07
CA GLY A 730 -6.68 -10.23 -3.92
C GLY A 730 -6.22 -8.91 -4.57
N ASP A 731 -5.52 -8.07 -3.81
CA ASP A 731 -5.01 -6.78 -4.32
C ASP A 731 -3.97 -7.01 -5.45
N GLU A 732 -3.04 -7.96 -5.28
CA GLU A 732 -2.10 -8.34 -6.34
C GLU A 732 -2.81 -8.94 -7.55
N ALA A 733 -3.75 -9.88 -7.33
CA ALA A 733 -4.44 -10.55 -8.42
C ALA A 733 -5.25 -9.56 -9.28
N ALA A 734 -5.94 -8.61 -8.65
CA ALA A 734 -6.68 -7.57 -9.36
C ALA A 734 -5.76 -6.67 -10.19
N ALA A 735 -4.62 -6.26 -9.65
CA ALA A 735 -3.67 -5.42 -10.37
C ALA A 735 -2.99 -6.16 -11.53
N GLN A 736 -2.54 -7.40 -11.31
CA GLN A 736 -1.95 -8.24 -12.34
C GLN A 736 -2.94 -8.54 -13.47
N LEU A 737 -4.20 -8.86 -13.13
CA LEU A 737 -5.23 -9.13 -14.14
C LEU A 737 -5.59 -7.87 -14.93
N PHE A 738 -5.72 -6.71 -14.27
CA PHE A 738 -5.98 -5.46 -14.97
C PHE A 738 -4.84 -5.08 -15.92
N GLU A 739 -3.59 -5.42 -15.59
CA GLU A 739 -2.43 -5.19 -16.47
C GLU A 739 -2.50 -6.04 -17.74
N VAL A 740 -2.92 -7.31 -17.65
CA VAL A 740 -2.96 -8.22 -18.81
C VAL A 740 -4.28 -8.20 -19.59
N GLU A 741 -5.39 -7.91 -18.94
CA GLU A 741 -6.75 -8.00 -19.52
C GLU A 741 -7.48 -6.65 -19.58
N GLY A 742 -6.95 -5.59 -18.96
CA GLY A 742 -7.58 -4.27 -18.93
C GLY A 742 -8.87 -4.18 -18.11
N ARG A 743 -9.28 -5.27 -17.44
CA ARG A 743 -10.51 -5.35 -16.62
C ARG A 743 -10.38 -6.35 -15.46
N LEU A 744 -11.29 -6.23 -14.49
CA LEU A 744 -11.46 -7.18 -13.37
C LEU A 744 -12.10 -8.50 -13.87
N PRO A 745 -12.00 -9.62 -13.11
CA PRO A 745 -12.57 -10.89 -13.54
C PRO A 745 -14.10 -10.90 -13.42
N ASP A 746 -14.75 -11.79 -14.16
CA ASP A 746 -16.20 -12.00 -14.08
C ASP A 746 -16.58 -12.88 -12.87
N LEU A 747 -15.68 -13.80 -12.48
CA LEU A 747 -15.82 -14.68 -11.31
C LEU A 747 -14.48 -14.86 -10.58
N VAL A 748 -14.51 -14.82 -9.25
CA VAL A 748 -13.40 -15.20 -8.37
C VAL A 748 -13.81 -16.36 -7.49
N LEU A 749 -13.01 -17.43 -7.47
CA LEU A 749 -13.28 -18.68 -6.77
C LEU A 749 -12.10 -19.08 -5.88
N ALA A 750 -12.38 -19.54 -4.67
CA ALA A 750 -11.40 -20.07 -3.72
C ALA A 750 -11.97 -21.25 -2.93
N CYS A 751 -11.12 -22.14 -2.43
CA CYS A 751 -11.57 -23.16 -1.48
C CYS A 751 -11.78 -22.54 -0.08
N VAL A 752 -12.68 -23.10 0.72
CA VAL A 752 -12.98 -22.58 2.07
C VAL A 752 -13.01 -23.70 3.11
N GLY A 753 -12.11 -23.59 4.09
CA GLY A 753 -12.22 -24.23 5.41
C GLY A 753 -12.51 -23.13 6.42
N GLY A 754 -11.54 -22.78 7.26
CA GLY A 754 -11.67 -21.58 8.11
C GLY A 754 -11.73 -20.23 7.35
N GLY A 755 -11.31 -20.19 6.08
CA GLY A 755 -11.56 -19.06 5.17
C GLY A 755 -10.45 -18.04 4.95
N SER A 756 -9.23 -18.22 5.48
CA SER A 756 -8.13 -17.23 5.31
C SER A 756 -7.72 -16.97 3.85
N ASN A 757 -7.57 -18.02 3.04
CA ASN A 757 -7.20 -17.86 1.62
C ASN A 757 -8.35 -17.22 0.84
N ALA A 758 -9.58 -17.69 1.07
CA ALA A 758 -10.77 -17.19 0.42
C ALA A 758 -10.95 -15.70 0.71
N ILE A 759 -10.96 -15.30 1.99
CA ILE A 759 -11.14 -13.89 2.30
C ILE A 759 -9.94 -13.04 1.84
N GLY A 760 -8.73 -13.57 1.87
CA GLY A 760 -7.54 -12.90 1.33
C GLY A 760 -7.65 -12.57 -0.17
N LEU A 761 -8.13 -13.54 -0.97
CA LEU A 761 -8.37 -13.35 -2.40
C LEU A 761 -9.59 -12.46 -2.67
N LEU A 762 -10.71 -12.74 -2.00
CA LEU A 762 -12.01 -12.13 -2.29
C LEU A 762 -12.13 -10.69 -1.79
N SER A 763 -11.39 -10.29 -0.75
CA SER A 763 -11.52 -8.97 -0.08
C SER A 763 -11.52 -7.79 -1.06
N ARG A 764 -10.62 -7.81 -2.06
CA ARG A 764 -10.52 -6.76 -3.07
C ARG A 764 -11.81 -6.63 -3.90
N PHE A 765 -12.55 -7.71 -4.09
CA PHE A 765 -13.70 -7.80 -5.01
C PHE A 765 -15.06 -7.72 -4.31
N ILE A 766 -15.12 -7.77 -2.96
CA ILE A 766 -16.40 -7.69 -2.21
C ILE A 766 -17.20 -6.45 -2.63
N GLY A 767 -16.52 -5.30 -2.74
CA GLY A 767 -17.09 -4.04 -3.17
C GLY A 767 -17.28 -3.88 -4.68
N GLU A 768 -17.05 -4.91 -5.50
CA GLU A 768 -17.20 -4.84 -6.96
C GLU A 768 -18.45 -5.65 -7.38
N PRO A 769 -19.63 -5.03 -7.56
CA PRO A 769 -20.88 -5.76 -7.80
C PRO A 769 -20.89 -6.59 -9.09
N ALA A 770 -20.10 -6.18 -10.08
CA ALA A 770 -19.98 -6.88 -11.36
C ALA A 770 -19.13 -8.17 -11.25
N VAL A 771 -18.41 -8.38 -10.15
CA VAL A 771 -17.56 -9.54 -9.95
C VAL A 771 -18.29 -10.57 -9.09
N ARG A 772 -18.58 -11.74 -9.65
CA ARG A 772 -19.13 -12.86 -8.88
C ARG A 772 -18.07 -13.42 -7.94
N LEU A 773 -18.47 -13.77 -6.73
CA LEU A 773 -17.58 -14.36 -5.72
C LEU A 773 -18.13 -15.72 -5.35
N ALA A 774 -17.29 -16.73 -5.40
CA ALA A 774 -17.66 -18.09 -5.06
C ALA A 774 -16.64 -18.75 -4.13
N VAL A 775 -17.11 -19.71 -3.35
CA VAL A 775 -16.26 -20.61 -2.57
C VAL A 775 -16.62 -22.07 -2.78
N ALA A 776 -15.61 -22.94 -2.68
CA ALA A 776 -15.75 -24.38 -2.72
C ALA A 776 -15.53 -24.98 -1.32
N GLU A 777 -16.56 -25.61 -0.76
CA GLU A 777 -16.50 -26.38 0.49
C GLU A 777 -16.16 -27.85 0.25
N ALA A 778 -15.65 -28.53 1.28
CA ALA A 778 -15.44 -29.96 1.25
C ALA A 778 -16.73 -30.72 1.62
N ALA A 779 -17.28 -31.44 0.65
CA ALA A 779 -18.43 -32.31 0.84
C ALA A 779 -18.05 -33.68 1.43
N GLY A 780 -16.76 -33.99 1.63
CA GLY A 780 -16.31 -35.28 2.15
C GLY A 780 -16.83 -36.44 1.32
N ASP A 781 -17.59 -37.35 1.94
CA ASP A 781 -18.24 -38.48 1.26
C ASP A 781 -19.57 -38.07 0.57
N GLY A 782 -19.99 -36.81 0.76
CA GLY A 782 -21.22 -36.20 0.28
C GLY A 782 -22.01 -35.56 1.42
N ILE A 783 -22.58 -34.38 1.21
CA ILE A 783 -23.31 -33.64 2.27
C ILE A 783 -24.44 -34.48 2.88
N ALA A 784 -25.19 -35.20 2.04
CA ALA A 784 -26.31 -36.05 2.48
C ALA A 784 -25.88 -37.22 3.40
N THR A 785 -24.59 -37.60 3.40
CA THR A 785 -24.07 -38.67 4.25
C THR A 785 -23.84 -38.23 5.69
N GLY A 786 -23.82 -36.91 5.95
CA GLY A 786 -23.39 -36.32 7.23
C GLY A 786 -21.88 -36.37 7.46
N ARG A 787 -21.08 -36.97 6.55
CA ARG A 787 -19.61 -37.02 6.61
C ARG A 787 -19.00 -36.00 5.65
N HIS A 788 -19.03 -34.74 6.07
CA HIS A 788 -18.54 -33.61 5.27
C HIS A 788 -17.96 -32.49 6.16
N ALA A 789 -17.34 -31.48 5.54
CA ALA A 789 -16.88 -30.26 6.21
C ALA A 789 -17.54 -28.97 5.65
N ALA A 790 -18.63 -29.12 4.89
CA ALA A 790 -19.38 -28.02 4.29
C ALA A 790 -20.26 -27.25 5.30
N ALA A 791 -19.65 -26.34 6.07
CA ALA A 791 -20.30 -25.59 7.14
C ALA A 791 -21.33 -24.56 6.64
N LEU A 792 -21.14 -23.97 5.46
CA LEU A 792 -22.09 -23.02 4.87
C LEU A 792 -23.28 -23.76 4.24
N ALA A 793 -23.02 -24.84 3.50
CA ALA A 793 -24.07 -25.58 2.79
C ALA A 793 -24.87 -26.54 3.70
N GLY A 794 -24.21 -27.20 4.65
CA GLY A 794 -24.82 -28.22 5.53
C GLY A 794 -24.90 -27.85 7.01
N GLY A 795 -24.43 -26.67 7.40
CA GLY A 795 -24.41 -26.22 8.79
C GLY A 795 -25.53 -25.26 9.16
N SER A 796 -25.45 -24.72 10.38
CA SER A 796 -26.35 -23.70 10.90
C SER A 796 -25.59 -22.66 11.75
N PRO A 797 -26.18 -21.48 12.03
CA PRO A 797 -25.53 -20.47 12.87
C PRO A 797 -25.28 -20.99 14.29
N GLY A 798 -24.04 -20.89 14.76
CA GLY A 798 -23.62 -21.35 16.09
C GLY A 798 -22.37 -20.62 16.59
N ILE A 799 -21.93 -20.94 17.79
CA ILE A 799 -20.73 -20.35 18.41
C ILE A 799 -19.67 -21.44 18.49
N LEU A 800 -18.53 -21.21 17.82
CA LEU A 800 -17.41 -22.13 17.80
C LEU A 800 -16.10 -21.35 17.89
N HIS A 801 -15.21 -21.83 18.76
CA HIS A 801 -13.84 -21.31 18.92
C HIS A 801 -13.76 -19.78 19.08
N GLY A 802 -14.72 -19.17 19.78
CA GLY A 802 -14.67 -17.75 20.14
C GLY A 802 -15.46 -16.79 19.25
N ALA A 803 -16.11 -17.26 18.18
CA ALA A 803 -16.97 -16.42 17.35
C ALA A 803 -18.29 -17.10 17.00
N ARG A 804 -19.32 -16.29 16.78
CA ARG A 804 -20.57 -16.74 16.14
C ARG A 804 -20.37 -16.80 14.63
N SER A 805 -20.63 -17.94 14.02
CA SER A 805 -20.47 -18.18 12.58
C SER A 805 -21.44 -19.28 12.10
N MET A 806 -21.27 -19.76 10.86
CA MET A 806 -21.86 -21.03 10.41
C MET A 806 -20.99 -22.20 10.85
N MET A 807 -21.63 -23.28 11.31
CA MET A 807 -20.94 -24.49 11.75
C MET A 807 -21.81 -25.75 11.63
N LEU A 808 -21.16 -26.91 11.59
CA LEU A 808 -21.79 -28.22 11.69
C LEU A 808 -22.11 -28.49 13.16
N GLN A 809 -23.41 -28.59 13.46
CA GLN A 809 -23.90 -28.89 14.80
C GLN A 809 -25.18 -29.70 14.72
N ASP A 810 -25.42 -30.52 15.74
CA ASP A 810 -26.67 -31.25 15.88
C ASP A 810 -27.79 -30.36 16.43
N ARG A 811 -28.97 -30.95 16.63
CA ARG A 811 -30.16 -30.25 17.15
C ARG A 811 -29.98 -29.69 18.57
N ASP A 812 -29.05 -30.25 19.34
CA ASP A 812 -28.76 -29.85 20.72
C ASP A 812 -27.60 -28.84 20.78
N GLY A 813 -27.10 -28.40 19.61
CA GLY A 813 -26.01 -27.45 19.47
C GLY A 813 -24.62 -28.05 19.73
N GLN A 814 -24.49 -29.38 19.76
CA GLN A 814 -23.19 -30.03 19.89
C GLN A 814 -22.46 -30.02 18.54
N VAL A 815 -21.16 -29.77 18.58
CA VAL A 815 -20.32 -29.72 17.38
C VAL A 815 -20.26 -31.10 16.73
N VAL A 816 -20.70 -31.20 15.48
CA VAL A 816 -20.55 -32.42 14.66
C VAL A 816 -19.13 -32.47 14.11
N GLU A 817 -18.54 -33.66 14.11
CA GLU A 817 -17.19 -33.86 13.57
C GLU A 817 -17.20 -33.62 12.06
N ALA A 818 -16.25 -32.82 11.58
CA ALA A 818 -16.06 -32.61 10.15
C ALA A 818 -15.38 -33.84 9.53
N HIS A 819 -15.57 -34.03 8.23
CA HIS A 819 -14.88 -35.06 7.48
C HIS A 819 -14.48 -34.57 6.09
N SER A 820 -13.18 -34.62 5.79
CA SER A 820 -12.64 -34.51 4.44
C SER A 820 -11.24 -35.14 4.37
N ALA A 821 -10.89 -35.71 3.22
CA ALA A 821 -9.52 -36.10 2.90
C ALA A 821 -8.55 -34.91 2.90
N SER A 822 -9.06 -33.68 2.68
CA SER A 822 -8.28 -32.45 2.76
C SER A 822 -8.22 -31.93 4.20
N ALA A 823 -7.12 -32.22 4.89
CA ALA A 823 -6.92 -31.80 6.29
C ALA A 823 -6.96 -30.26 6.50
N GLY A 824 -6.78 -29.44 5.45
CA GLY A 824 -6.94 -27.99 5.54
C GLY A 824 -8.39 -27.49 5.42
N LEU A 825 -9.29 -28.32 4.88
CA LEU A 825 -10.73 -28.05 4.80
C LEU A 825 -11.54 -28.81 5.86
N ASP A 826 -10.93 -29.80 6.52
CA ASP A 826 -11.54 -30.60 7.59
C ASP A 826 -11.74 -29.80 8.89
N TYR A 827 -12.68 -28.86 8.85
CA TYR A 827 -13.02 -27.98 9.96
C TYR A 827 -14.54 -27.77 10.01
N PRO A 828 -15.20 -27.96 11.18
CA PRO A 828 -16.66 -27.94 11.26
C PRO A 828 -17.26 -26.53 11.26
N GLY A 829 -16.50 -25.48 10.97
CA GLY A 829 -17.00 -24.11 10.95
C GLY A 829 -16.40 -23.29 9.82
N VAL A 830 -16.70 -22.00 9.80
CA VAL A 830 -16.15 -21.07 8.81
C VAL A 830 -15.90 -19.69 9.43
N GLY A 831 -15.05 -18.87 8.82
CA GLY A 831 -14.80 -17.51 9.27
C GLY A 831 -16.08 -16.63 9.28
N PRO A 832 -16.27 -15.75 10.28
CA PRO A 832 -17.51 -14.99 10.43
C PRO A 832 -17.79 -14.01 9.28
N GLN A 833 -16.77 -13.45 8.64
CA GLN A 833 -16.98 -12.59 7.47
C GLN A 833 -17.45 -13.40 6.26
N ILE A 834 -16.94 -14.62 6.06
CA ILE A 834 -17.42 -15.51 4.99
C ILE A 834 -18.89 -15.89 5.23
N ALA A 835 -19.25 -16.23 6.47
CA ALA A 835 -20.64 -16.48 6.86
C ALA A 835 -21.55 -15.26 6.58
N ALA A 836 -21.09 -14.06 6.93
CA ALA A 836 -21.80 -12.82 6.65
C ALA A 836 -22.00 -12.56 5.15
N LEU A 837 -20.99 -12.84 4.32
CA LEU A 837 -21.07 -12.69 2.87
C LEU A 837 -22.04 -13.69 2.26
N ALA A 838 -22.05 -14.93 2.74
CA ALA A 838 -22.98 -15.97 2.31
C ALA A 838 -24.42 -15.62 2.71
N GLN A 839 -24.66 -15.22 3.97
CA GLN A 839 -26.00 -14.81 4.46
C GLN A 839 -26.54 -13.61 3.67
N ALA A 840 -25.68 -12.68 3.27
CA ALA A 840 -26.06 -11.52 2.47
C ALA A 840 -26.26 -11.83 0.97
N GLY A 841 -26.04 -13.07 0.52
CA GLY A 841 -26.11 -13.46 -0.88
C GLY A 841 -24.99 -12.87 -1.74
N ARG A 842 -23.94 -12.30 -1.13
CA ARG A 842 -22.77 -11.75 -1.85
C ARG A 842 -21.80 -12.85 -2.30
N LEU A 843 -21.86 -14.02 -1.66
CA LEU A 843 -20.98 -15.15 -1.88
C LEU A 843 -21.76 -16.39 -2.35
N GLU A 844 -21.37 -16.93 -3.50
CA GLU A 844 -21.89 -18.16 -4.07
C GLU A 844 -21.23 -19.39 -3.43
N LEU A 845 -22.01 -20.45 -3.25
CA LEU A 845 -21.57 -21.68 -2.58
C LEU A 845 -21.60 -22.85 -3.54
N ALA A 846 -20.56 -23.67 -3.45
CA ALA A 846 -20.43 -24.93 -4.16
C ALA A 846 -19.66 -25.92 -3.27
N ALA A 847 -19.80 -27.22 -3.50
CA ALA A 847 -19.10 -28.22 -2.70
C ALA A 847 -18.65 -29.41 -3.54
N ALA A 848 -17.44 -29.90 -3.26
CA ALA A 848 -16.87 -31.07 -3.94
C ALA A 848 -16.61 -32.21 -2.96
N THR A 849 -16.90 -33.44 -3.38
CA THR A 849 -16.53 -34.64 -2.61
C THR A 849 -15.02 -34.88 -2.68
N ASP A 850 -14.52 -35.74 -1.79
CA ASP A 850 -13.11 -36.10 -1.76
C ASP A 850 -12.66 -36.74 -3.09
N ASP A 851 -13.51 -37.58 -3.69
CA ASP A 851 -13.25 -38.20 -5.00
C ASP A 851 -13.17 -37.18 -6.13
N GLU A 852 -14.08 -36.21 -6.15
CA GLU A 852 -14.06 -35.12 -7.14
C GLU A 852 -12.80 -34.27 -6.99
N ALA A 853 -12.37 -33.98 -5.75
CA ALA A 853 -11.17 -33.21 -5.48
C ALA A 853 -9.89 -33.96 -5.88
N PHE A 854 -9.79 -35.27 -5.64
CA PHE A 854 -8.62 -36.04 -6.11
C PHE A 854 -8.57 -36.17 -7.63
N ALA A 855 -9.73 -36.36 -8.27
CA ALA A 855 -9.83 -36.39 -9.72
C ALA A 855 -9.39 -35.06 -10.35
N SER A 856 -9.84 -33.92 -9.80
CA SER A 856 -9.44 -32.60 -10.29
C SER A 856 -7.95 -32.31 -10.00
N MET A 857 -7.41 -32.77 -8.87
CA MET A 857 -5.97 -32.68 -8.58
C MET A 857 -5.14 -33.40 -9.65
N ALA A 858 -5.54 -34.61 -10.04
CA ALA A 858 -4.89 -35.38 -11.10
C ALA A 858 -5.00 -34.68 -12.47
N GLU A 859 -6.18 -34.13 -12.78
CA GLU A 859 -6.43 -33.43 -14.04
C GLU A 859 -5.56 -32.17 -14.17
N VAL A 860 -5.54 -31.31 -13.15
CA VAL A 860 -4.72 -30.09 -13.14
C VAL A 860 -3.24 -30.43 -13.29
N ALA A 861 -2.76 -31.46 -12.59
CA ALA A 861 -1.38 -31.93 -12.72
C ALA A 861 -1.05 -32.38 -14.15
N ARG A 862 -1.96 -33.09 -14.81
CA ARG A 862 -1.77 -33.58 -16.19
C ARG A 862 -1.86 -32.47 -17.25
N LEU A 863 -2.78 -31.52 -17.07
CA LEU A 863 -3.03 -30.47 -18.06
C LEU A 863 -2.01 -29.33 -17.95
N GLU A 864 -1.66 -28.93 -16.73
CA GLU A 864 -0.88 -27.71 -16.49
C GLU A 864 0.49 -27.98 -15.84
N GLY A 865 0.80 -29.22 -15.45
CA GLY A 865 2.05 -29.53 -14.74
C GLY A 865 2.13 -28.90 -13.35
N ILE A 866 0.98 -28.51 -12.79
CA ILE A 866 0.86 -27.92 -11.46
C ILE A 866 0.20 -28.95 -10.56
N LEU A 867 0.83 -29.29 -9.45
CA LEU A 867 0.25 -30.16 -8.43
C LEU A 867 -0.45 -29.29 -7.36
N PRO A 868 -1.78 -29.04 -7.46
CA PRO A 868 -2.46 -28.21 -6.48
C PRO A 868 -2.55 -28.95 -5.14
N ALA A 869 -2.58 -28.20 -4.04
CA ALA A 869 -3.02 -28.76 -2.77
C ALA A 869 -4.45 -29.28 -2.88
N LEU A 870 -4.77 -30.37 -2.18
CA LEU A 870 -6.10 -30.98 -2.24
C LEU A 870 -7.22 -30.00 -1.83
N GLU A 871 -6.90 -29.05 -0.94
CA GLU A 871 -7.77 -27.92 -0.60
C GLU A 871 -8.19 -27.15 -1.86
N THR A 872 -7.23 -26.73 -2.68
CA THR A 872 -7.49 -26.00 -3.92
C THR A 872 -8.18 -26.86 -4.98
N ALA A 873 -7.90 -28.15 -5.00
CA ALA A 873 -8.53 -29.07 -5.94
C ALA A 873 -10.08 -29.07 -5.86
N HIS A 874 -10.64 -28.79 -4.68
CA HIS A 874 -12.09 -28.57 -4.53
C HIS A 874 -12.60 -27.41 -5.38
N ALA A 875 -11.85 -26.30 -5.47
CA ALA A 875 -12.23 -25.17 -6.31
C ALA A 875 -12.26 -25.55 -7.80
N PHE A 876 -11.31 -26.36 -8.26
CA PHE A 876 -11.32 -26.84 -9.65
C PHE A 876 -12.46 -27.82 -9.92
N ALA A 877 -12.76 -28.71 -8.97
CA ALA A 877 -13.83 -29.69 -9.10
C ALA A 877 -15.22 -29.07 -9.24
N VAL A 878 -15.50 -27.96 -8.56
CA VAL A 878 -16.81 -27.29 -8.63
C VAL A 878 -16.95 -26.32 -9.80
N LEU A 879 -15.85 -25.83 -10.36
CA LEU A 879 -15.88 -24.75 -11.37
C LEU A 879 -16.77 -25.08 -12.59
N PRO A 880 -16.75 -26.30 -13.18
CA PRO A 880 -17.66 -26.65 -14.26
C PRO A 880 -19.14 -26.54 -13.88
N ARG A 881 -19.50 -26.93 -12.64
CA ARG A 881 -20.88 -26.83 -12.12
C ARG A 881 -21.33 -25.38 -11.92
N ILE A 882 -20.44 -24.52 -11.43
CA ILE A 882 -20.73 -23.08 -11.29
C ILE A 882 -20.94 -22.42 -12.66
N ILE A 883 -20.09 -22.75 -13.64
CA ILE A 883 -20.21 -22.22 -15.02
C ILE A 883 -21.51 -22.69 -15.67
N ALA A 884 -21.89 -23.95 -15.45
CA ALA A 884 -23.14 -24.52 -15.96
C ALA A 884 -24.40 -24.11 -15.19
N GLY A 885 -24.26 -23.32 -14.13
CA GLY A 885 -25.39 -22.87 -13.30
C GLY A 885 -26.06 -23.99 -12.49
N VAL A 886 -25.36 -25.11 -12.27
CA VAL A 886 -25.83 -26.22 -11.41
C VAL A 886 -25.69 -25.87 -9.94
N GLU A 887 -24.61 -25.16 -9.62
CA GLU A 887 -24.29 -24.65 -8.29
C GLU A 887 -23.96 -23.16 -8.35
N GLY A 888 -23.81 -22.52 -7.19
CA GLY A 888 -23.64 -21.08 -7.09
C GLY A 888 -24.94 -20.32 -7.33
N SER A 889 -24.86 -19.14 -7.96
CA SER A 889 -26.02 -18.26 -8.17
C SER A 889 -26.93 -18.66 -9.34
N GLY A 890 -26.47 -19.56 -10.23
CA GLY A 890 -27.15 -19.86 -11.50
C GLY A 890 -27.07 -18.72 -12.54
N ALA A 891 -26.44 -17.59 -12.21
CA ALA A 891 -26.30 -16.48 -13.15
C ALA A 891 -25.35 -16.85 -14.31
N PRO A 892 -25.64 -16.42 -15.56
CA PRO A 892 -24.74 -16.65 -16.69
C PRO A 892 -23.44 -15.84 -16.54
N LEU A 893 -22.34 -16.39 -17.07
CA LEU A 893 -21.13 -15.61 -17.33
C LEU A 893 -21.21 -14.97 -18.73
N PRO A 894 -20.47 -13.88 -18.99
CA PRO A 894 -20.32 -13.34 -20.34
C PRO A 894 -19.74 -14.39 -21.30
N ASP A 895 -19.99 -14.23 -22.60
CA ASP A 895 -19.53 -15.18 -23.62
C ASP A 895 -17.99 -15.33 -23.69
N ASP A 896 -17.27 -14.24 -23.40
CA ASP A 896 -15.80 -14.22 -23.24
C ASP A 896 -15.42 -13.97 -21.77
N ALA A 897 -15.65 -15.00 -20.95
CA ALA A 897 -15.52 -14.94 -19.50
C ALA A 897 -14.06 -14.96 -19.02
N ILE A 898 -13.77 -14.19 -17.97
CA ILE A 898 -12.52 -14.24 -17.21
C ILE A 898 -12.82 -14.79 -15.81
N VAL A 899 -12.17 -15.89 -15.45
CA VAL A 899 -12.31 -16.52 -14.14
C VAL A 899 -10.96 -16.53 -13.42
N LEU A 900 -10.96 -16.14 -12.16
CA LEU A 900 -9.79 -16.16 -11.28
C LEU A 900 -9.98 -17.22 -10.19
N VAL A 901 -9.06 -18.19 -10.10
CA VAL A 901 -9.02 -19.21 -9.04
C VAL A 901 -7.83 -18.97 -8.12
N GLY A 902 -8.09 -18.98 -6.82
CA GLY A 902 -7.06 -18.95 -5.79
C GLY A 902 -6.38 -20.30 -5.62
N LEU A 903 -5.12 -20.42 -6.07
CA LEU A 903 -4.34 -21.64 -5.90
C LEU A 903 -3.59 -21.60 -4.57
N SER A 904 -4.30 -21.95 -3.49
CA SER A 904 -3.94 -21.61 -2.10
C SER A 904 -2.64 -22.26 -1.56
N GLY A 905 -2.16 -23.30 -2.21
CA GLY A 905 -0.95 -24.04 -1.82
C GLY A 905 -0.62 -25.18 -2.78
N ARG A 906 0.56 -25.79 -2.59
CA ARG A 906 1.05 -26.94 -3.38
C ARG A 906 0.69 -28.30 -2.78
N GLY A 907 0.52 -29.29 -3.65
CA GLY A 907 0.06 -30.64 -3.30
C GLY A 907 1.13 -31.64 -2.87
N ASP A 908 2.39 -31.23 -2.64
CA ASP A 908 3.45 -32.14 -2.18
C ASP A 908 3.04 -32.90 -0.90
N LYS A 909 2.35 -32.22 0.01
CA LYS A 909 1.84 -32.78 1.27
C LYS A 909 0.74 -33.83 1.07
N ASP A 910 0.10 -33.83 -0.11
CA ASP A 910 -1.08 -34.62 -0.42
C ASP A 910 -0.75 -35.86 -1.26
N LEU A 911 0.52 -36.09 -1.61
CA LEU A 911 0.96 -37.25 -2.42
C LEU A 911 0.66 -38.60 -1.76
N GLY A 912 0.79 -38.70 -0.43
CA GLY A 912 0.45 -39.91 0.32
C GLY A 912 -1.04 -40.28 0.22
N PRO A 913 -1.96 -39.37 0.61
CA PRO A 913 -3.39 -39.54 0.37
C PRO A 913 -3.75 -39.81 -1.09
N PHE A 914 -3.14 -39.09 -2.04
CA PHE A 914 -3.37 -39.26 -3.47
C PHE A 914 -2.99 -40.67 -3.98
N ALA A 915 -1.86 -41.20 -3.53
CA ALA A 915 -1.42 -42.56 -3.88
C ALA A 915 -2.43 -43.61 -3.40
N ARG A 916 -2.89 -43.50 -2.15
CA ARG A 916 -3.91 -44.41 -1.61
C ARG A 916 -5.22 -44.30 -2.38
N TRP A 917 -5.69 -43.10 -2.69
CA TRP A 917 -6.89 -42.92 -3.51
C TRP A 917 -6.76 -43.61 -4.87
N ARG A 918 -5.62 -43.45 -5.56
CA ARG A 918 -5.36 -44.13 -6.84
C ARG A 918 -5.37 -45.65 -6.75
N GLU A 919 -4.86 -46.23 -5.67
CA GLU A 919 -4.91 -47.69 -5.44
C GLU A 919 -6.35 -48.19 -5.31
N HIS A 920 -7.23 -47.41 -4.66
CA HIS A 920 -8.65 -47.76 -4.49
C HIS A 920 -9.47 -47.64 -5.78
N GLN A 921 -9.07 -46.76 -6.71
CA GLN A 921 -9.71 -46.62 -8.02
C GLN A 921 -9.41 -47.81 -8.98
N GLY A 922 -8.51 -48.73 -8.60
CA GLY A 922 -8.07 -49.86 -9.42
C GLY A 922 -7.13 -49.45 -10.57
N PRO A 923 -6.54 -50.42 -11.30
CA PRO A 923 -5.74 -50.11 -12.47
C PRO A 923 -6.63 -49.45 -13.54
N ALA A 924 -6.38 -48.17 -13.82
CA ALA A 924 -6.93 -47.51 -15.00
C ALA A 924 -6.64 -48.37 -16.23
N ALA A 925 -7.69 -48.75 -16.98
CA ALA A 925 -7.53 -49.41 -18.25
C ALA A 925 -6.59 -48.57 -19.12
N SER A 926 -5.40 -49.10 -19.40
CA SER A 926 -4.48 -48.54 -20.37
C SER A 926 -5.19 -48.51 -21.73
N GLY A 927 -5.59 -47.32 -22.17
CA GLY A 927 -6.18 -47.04 -23.48
C GLY A 927 -5.59 -45.76 -24.03
#